data_AF-A7XZ45-F1
#
_entry.id   AF-A7XZ45-F1
#
_cell.length_a   1.000
_cell.length_b   1.000
_cell.length_c   1.000
_cell.angle_alpha   90.00
_cell.angle_beta   90.00
_cell.angle_gamma   90.00
#
_symmetry.space_group_name_H-M   'P 1'
#
loop_
_entity.id
_entity.type
_entity.pdbx_description
1 polymer ?
#
loop_
_entity_poly.entity_id
_entity_poly.type
_entity_poly.pdbx_seq_one_letter_code
_entity_poly.pdbx_strand_id
1 'polypeptide(L)'
;QVHRSPGINFEQEKHSKGNVLFSFRIIPYRGSWLEAVFDINDLIYIHIDRKKRRRKILAMTFIRALGYSTDADIIEEFFSVEERSLRLEKDFVALVGKVLADNVVDADSSLVYGKAGEKLSTAMLKRILDAGVQSLKIAVGADENHPIIKMLAKDPTDSYEAALKDFYRRLRPGEPATLVNARSTIMRLFFDAKRYNLGRVGRYKLNKKLGFPLDDETLSQVTLRKEDVIGALKYLIRLRMGDEKTSIDDIDHLANRRVRSVGELIQNHCRSGLARMEKIVRERMNLFDFSSDTLTPGKIISAKGLVSVLKDFFSRSQLSQFMDQTNPVVELTHKRRLSALGPGGLNRERAGFEVRDVHASHYGRICPIETPEGPNIGLITSLSSFAKINEFGFIETPYRVVRDGIVTDEIEYMTADVEEECVIAQASAELDEYDMFKTPVCWARYKGEAFEADTSTVTHMDVSPKQLVSVVTGLIPFLEHDDANRALMGSNMQRQAVPLLKTEAAIVGTGLEGRAAKDSGAIIVAQEDGVVEYVDSYEIVVAKKNNPTLKDRYQLKKFLRSNSGTCINQTPLCSVGDVVTHGDVLADGPATDKGELALGKNVLVAFMPWYGYNFEDAIIISERLIKQDAYTSIYIEEFELTARDTKLGKEEITRDIPNVSEEVLANLGEDGVVRIGAEVKPGDI
;
A
#
# COMPACT_ATOMS: atom_id res chain seq x y z
N GLN A 1 -5.52 -0.86 -0.07
CA GLN A 1 -4.93 -1.75 -1.12
C GLN A 1 -3.41 -1.71 -1.00
N VAL A 2 -2.74 -2.87 -0.92
CA VAL A 2 -1.28 -2.96 -0.94
C VAL A 2 -0.79 -3.05 -2.39
N HIS A 3 0.16 -2.20 -2.76
CA HIS A 3 0.74 -2.21 -4.11
C HIS A 3 2.21 -1.79 -4.05
N ARG A 4 2.94 -1.99 -5.16
CA ARG A 4 4.33 -1.56 -5.26
C ARG A 4 4.40 -0.04 -5.16
N SER A 5 5.26 0.44 -4.28
CA SER A 5 5.51 1.87 -4.10
C SER A 5 6.11 2.47 -5.39
N PRO A 6 5.69 3.70 -5.79
CA PRO A 6 6.44 4.47 -6.77
C PRO A 6 7.86 4.74 -6.25
N GLY A 7 8.83 4.88 -7.15
CA GLY A 7 10.22 5.12 -6.79
C GLY A 7 11.18 4.44 -7.74
N ILE A 8 12.34 4.07 -7.22
CA ILE A 8 13.37 3.31 -7.93
C ILE A 8 13.59 1.96 -7.24
N ASN A 9 13.75 0.91 -8.03
CA ASN A 9 14.06 -0.44 -7.57
C ASN A 9 15.20 -1.02 -8.40
N PHE A 10 16.15 -1.68 -7.74
CA PHE A 10 17.25 -2.42 -8.35
C PHE A 10 16.96 -3.92 -8.28
N GLU A 11 16.96 -4.59 -9.43
CA GLU A 11 16.62 -6.01 -9.58
C GLU A 11 17.80 -6.77 -10.18
N GLN A 12 17.96 -8.04 -9.80
CA GLN A 12 18.93 -8.98 -10.37
C GLN A 12 18.19 -10.11 -11.10
N GLU A 13 18.52 -10.33 -12.38
CA GLU A 13 17.98 -11.43 -13.18
C GLU A 13 19.12 -12.36 -13.63
N LYS A 14 18.90 -13.68 -13.55
CA LYS A 14 19.81 -14.68 -14.14
C LYS A 14 19.45 -14.88 -15.62
N HIS A 15 20.39 -14.56 -16.51
CA HIS A 15 20.24 -14.81 -17.94
C HIS A 15 20.29 -16.32 -18.23
N SER A 16 19.64 -16.78 -19.30
CA SER A 16 19.63 -18.20 -19.72
C SER A 16 21.02 -18.80 -19.99
N LYS A 17 22.07 -17.98 -20.05
CA LYS A 17 23.47 -18.39 -20.23
C LYS A 17 24.24 -18.47 -18.89
N GLY A 18 23.56 -18.30 -17.75
CA GLY A 18 24.15 -18.32 -16.41
C GLY A 18 24.67 -16.96 -15.92
N ASN A 19 24.87 -15.98 -16.80
CA ASN A 19 25.32 -14.64 -16.40
C ASN A 19 24.26 -13.88 -15.61
N VAL A 20 24.69 -13.22 -14.54
CA VAL A 20 23.87 -12.31 -13.75
C VAL A 20 23.79 -10.96 -14.41
N LEU A 21 22.57 -10.46 -14.64
CA LEU A 21 22.30 -9.13 -15.17
C LEU A 21 21.63 -8.29 -14.08
N PHE A 22 22.12 -7.07 -13.90
CA PHE A 22 21.51 -6.09 -13.00
C PHE A 22 20.66 -5.12 -13.80
N SER A 23 19.60 -4.64 -13.18
CA SER A 23 18.72 -3.63 -13.75
C SER A 23 18.20 -2.68 -12.68
N PHE A 24 17.77 -1.49 -13.11
CA PHE A 24 16.92 -0.65 -12.28
C PHE A 24 15.64 -0.31 -13.01
N ARG A 25 14.60 -0.01 -12.23
CA ARG A 25 13.31 0.44 -12.73
C ARG A 25 12.83 1.64 -11.93
N ILE A 26 12.55 2.74 -12.62
CA ILE A 26 11.85 3.90 -12.07
C ILE A 26 10.37 3.74 -12.37
N ILE A 27 9.59 3.51 -11.31
CA ILE A 27 8.15 3.32 -11.34
C ILE A 27 7.49 4.64 -10.93
N PRO A 28 6.87 5.38 -11.87
CA PRO A 28 6.15 6.58 -11.50
C PRO A 28 4.82 6.22 -10.84
N TYR A 29 4.32 7.14 -10.02
CA TYR A 29 2.94 7.09 -9.58
C TYR A 29 1.97 7.15 -10.77
N ARG A 30 2.35 7.93 -11.79
CA ARG A 30 1.66 8.03 -13.07
C ARG A 30 2.62 8.41 -14.18
N GLY A 31 2.58 7.70 -15.29
CA GLY A 31 3.40 8.01 -16.46
C GLY A 31 4.04 6.75 -17.04
N SER A 32 4.98 6.94 -17.95
CA SER A 32 5.74 5.85 -18.56
C SER A 32 6.82 5.32 -17.65
N TRP A 33 7.04 4.01 -17.63
CA TRP A 33 8.10 3.41 -16.80
C TRP A 33 9.45 3.57 -17.51
N LEU A 34 10.50 3.84 -16.72
CA LEU A 34 11.88 3.87 -17.20
C LEU A 34 12.64 2.69 -16.60
N GLU A 35 13.20 1.83 -17.45
CA GLU A 35 13.93 0.64 -17.03
C GLU A 35 15.29 0.62 -17.71
N ALA A 36 16.36 0.37 -16.96
CA ALA A 36 17.71 0.23 -17.51
C ALA A 36 18.26 -1.15 -17.14
N VAL A 37 18.79 -1.87 -18.13
CA VAL A 37 19.21 -3.28 -17.97
C VAL A 37 20.60 -3.46 -18.55
N PHE A 38 21.47 -4.16 -17.81
CA PHE A 38 22.73 -4.64 -18.36
C PHE A 38 22.51 -5.76 -19.38
N ASP A 39 23.26 -5.70 -20.48
CA ASP A 39 23.41 -6.80 -21.42
C ASP A 39 24.66 -7.64 -21.11
N ILE A 40 24.79 -8.78 -21.77
CA ILE A 40 25.92 -9.72 -21.62
C ILE A 40 27.27 -9.05 -21.94
N ASN A 41 27.28 -7.99 -22.75
CA ASN A 41 28.48 -7.24 -23.14
C ASN A 41 28.78 -6.04 -22.22
N ASP A 42 28.21 -6.00 -21.02
CA ASP A 42 28.28 -4.90 -20.05
C ASP A 42 27.80 -3.54 -20.61
N LEU A 43 26.87 -3.57 -21.57
CA LEU A 43 26.20 -2.37 -22.08
C LEU A 43 24.87 -2.17 -21.37
N ILE A 44 24.55 -0.94 -21.00
CA ILE A 44 23.28 -0.60 -20.37
C ILE A 44 22.30 -0.11 -21.44
N TYR A 45 21.16 -0.78 -21.53
CA TYR A 45 20.07 -0.38 -22.40
C TYR A 45 18.88 0.13 -21.61
N ILE A 46 18.34 1.26 -22.04
CA ILE A 46 17.14 1.88 -21.51
C ILE A 46 15.92 1.44 -22.33
N HIS A 47 14.87 1.12 -21.59
CA HIS A 47 13.58 0.68 -22.05
C HIS A 47 12.49 1.60 -21.50
N ILE A 48 11.57 2.02 -22.37
CA ILE A 48 10.42 2.85 -22.01
C ILE A 48 9.16 2.03 -22.25
N ASP A 49 8.42 1.79 -21.16
CA ASP A 49 7.21 0.97 -21.10
C ASP A 49 7.38 -0.49 -21.57
N ARG A 50 7.15 -1.43 -20.64
CA ARG A 50 7.36 -2.89 -20.78
C ARG A 50 6.71 -3.53 -22.02
N LYS A 51 5.61 -2.95 -22.54
CA LYS A 51 4.92 -3.42 -23.77
C LYS A 51 5.78 -3.29 -25.04
N LYS A 52 6.92 -2.60 -24.96
CA LYS A 52 7.81 -2.29 -26.10
C LYS A 52 9.26 -2.77 -25.89
N ARG A 53 9.47 -3.92 -25.21
CA ARG A 53 10.81 -4.52 -24.98
C ARG A 53 11.70 -4.66 -26.23
N ARG A 54 11.13 -4.63 -27.45
CA ARG A 54 11.87 -4.64 -28.72
C ARG A 54 12.62 -3.34 -29.06
N ARG A 55 12.48 -2.27 -28.26
CA ARG A 55 13.06 -0.94 -28.54
C ARG A 55 14.08 -0.60 -27.47
N LYS A 56 15.30 -1.15 -27.62
CA LYS A 56 16.45 -0.85 -26.77
C LYS A 56 17.02 0.51 -27.15
N ILE A 57 17.32 1.38 -26.21
CA ILE A 57 18.06 2.64 -26.42
C ILE A 57 19.34 2.54 -25.60
N LEU A 58 20.50 2.90 -26.14
CA LEU A 58 21.72 2.88 -25.34
C LEU A 58 21.62 3.97 -24.25
N ALA A 59 22.11 3.69 -23.04
CA ALA A 59 22.02 4.65 -21.95
C ALA A 59 22.68 6.00 -22.30
N MET A 60 23.81 5.99 -23.01
CA MET A 60 24.51 7.21 -23.45
C MET A 60 23.68 8.04 -24.43
N THR A 61 23.08 7.40 -25.45
CA THR A 61 22.14 8.05 -26.37
C THR A 61 20.98 8.72 -25.61
N PHE A 62 20.46 8.09 -24.55
CA PHE A 62 19.39 8.67 -23.75
C PHE A 62 19.88 9.86 -22.91
N ILE A 63 21.04 9.75 -22.26
CA ILE A 63 21.64 10.86 -21.48
C ILE A 63 21.88 12.07 -22.39
N ARG A 64 22.37 11.86 -23.60
CA ARG A 64 22.46 12.93 -24.62
C ARG A 64 21.12 13.56 -24.90
N ALA A 65 20.08 12.77 -25.10
CA ALA A 65 18.72 13.28 -25.32
C ALA A 65 18.16 14.09 -24.14
N LEU A 66 18.66 13.88 -22.91
CA LEU A 66 18.30 14.67 -21.73
C LEU A 66 19.03 16.04 -21.68
N GLY A 67 20.13 16.21 -22.41
CA GLY A 67 20.82 17.50 -22.56
C GLY A 67 22.31 17.51 -22.23
N TYR A 68 22.94 16.36 -22.00
CA TYR A 68 24.40 16.25 -21.91
C TYR A 68 24.95 16.06 -23.31
N SER A 69 25.29 17.17 -23.97
CA SER A 69 25.52 17.21 -25.41
C SER A 69 26.76 16.45 -25.86
N THR A 70 27.87 16.61 -25.15
CA THR A 70 29.18 16.12 -25.56
C THR A 70 29.62 14.89 -24.77
N ASP A 71 30.58 14.14 -25.31
CA ASP A 71 31.25 13.06 -24.59
C ASP A 71 31.91 13.56 -23.30
N ALA A 72 32.48 14.76 -23.34
CA ALA A 72 33.12 15.39 -22.19
C ALA A 72 32.12 15.64 -21.06
N ASP A 73 30.94 16.19 -21.37
CA ASP A 73 29.86 16.42 -20.39
C ASP A 73 29.47 15.11 -19.67
N ILE A 74 29.41 14.00 -20.41
CA ILE A 74 29.07 12.68 -19.85
C ILE A 74 30.23 12.17 -18.99
N ILE A 75 31.47 12.29 -19.44
CA ILE A 75 32.63 11.80 -18.69
C ILE A 75 32.82 12.59 -17.38
N GLU A 76 32.67 13.91 -17.41
CA GLU A 76 32.72 14.78 -16.22
C GLU A 76 31.65 14.41 -15.18
N GLU A 77 30.49 13.93 -15.63
CA GLU A 77 29.45 13.46 -14.72
C GLU A 77 29.79 12.12 -14.06
N PHE A 78 30.36 11.15 -14.79
CA PHE A 78 30.59 9.80 -14.27
C PHE A 78 31.96 9.60 -13.60
N PHE A 79 32.96 10.41 -13.93
CA PHE A 79 34.34 10.27 -13.46
C PHE A 79 34.87 11.58 -12.90
N SER A 80 35.77 11.49 -11.94
CA SER A 80 36.54 12.66 -11.51
C SER A 80 37.56 13.02 -12.59
N VAL A 81 37.58 14.29 -13.00
CA VAL A 81 38.50 14.78 -14.04
C VAL A 81 39.67 15.49 -13.40
N GLU A 82 40.88 15.07 -13.76
CA GLU A 82 42.12 15.71 -13.35
C GLU A 82 42.78 16.38 -14.56
N GLU A 83 43.25 17.61 -14.37
CA GLU A 83 44.10 18.27 -15.34
C GLU A 83 45.57 17.88 -15.11
N ARG A 84 46.23 17.37 -16.14
CA ARG A 84 47.64 16.97 -16.12
C ARG A 84 48.42 17.76 -17.17
N SER A 85 49.58 18.27 -16.77
CA SER A 85 50.46 18.97 -17.68
C SER A 85 51.18 18.00 -18.62
N LEU A 86 51.25 18.35 -19.90
CA LEU A 86 52.02 17.66 -20.93
C LEU A 86 53.07 18.65 -21.45
N ARG A 87 54.28 18.64 -20.89
CA ARG A 87 55.36 19.59 -21.26
C ARG A 87 56.57 18.89 -21.87
N LEU A 88 56.87 17.67 -21.42
CA LEU A 88 58.04 16.91 -21.85
C LEU A 88 57.64 15.47 -22.19
N GLU A 89 58.40 14.79 -23.05
CA GLU A 89 58.19 13.37 -23.37
C GLU A 89 58.25 12.46 -22.12
N LYS A 90 58.91 12.90 -21.04
CA LYS A 90 58.94 12.20 -19.74
C LYS A 90 57.55 12.08 -19.11
N ASP A 91 56.62 12.98 -19.42
CA ASP A 91 55.25 12.98 -18.89
C ASP A 91 54.39 11.87 -19.54
N PHE A 92 54.85 11.27 -20.66
CA PHE A 92 54.11 10.24 -21.36
C PHE A 92 53.92 8.99 -20.49
N VAL A 93 54.91 8.64 -19.65
CA VAL A 93 54.85 7.45 -18.80
C VAL A 93 53.65 7.50 -17.84
N ALA A 94 53.27 8.68 -17.35
CA ALA A 94 52.14 8.85 -16.43
C ALA A 94 50.77 8.89 -17.13
N LEU A 95 50.75 9.21 -18.43
CA LEU A 95 49.54 9.49 -19.20
C LEU A 95 49.15 8.35 -20.15
N VAL A 96 50.11 7.52 -20.58
CA VAL A 96 49.85 6.37 -21.45
C VAL A 96 48.88 5.41 -20.79
N GLY A 97 47.84 5.05 -21.52
CA GLY A 97 46.80 4.14 -21.04
C GLY A 97 45.69 4.78 -20.21
N LYS A 98 45.78 6.08 -19.89
CA LYS A 98 44.67 6.85 -19.31
C LYS A 98 43.64 7.22 -20.38
N VAL A 99 42.40 7.42 -19.97
CA VAL A 99 41.30 7.83 -20.85
C VAL A 99 41.20 9.35 -20.88
N LEU A 100 41.10 9.92 -22.07
CA LEU A 100 40.94 11.35 -22.29
C LEU A 100 39.52 11.80 -21.89
N ALA A 101 39.40 12.84 -21.07
CA ALA A 101 38.10 13.33 -20.60
C ALA A 101 37.43 14.35 -21.53
N ASP A 102 38.23 15.10 -22.30
CA ASP A 102 37.74 16.18 -23.16
C ASP A 102 38.39 16.11 -24.55
N ASN A 103 37.72 16.64 -25.58
CA ASN A 103 38.26 16.61 -26.93
C ASN A 103 39.48 17.54 -27.02
N VAL A 104 40.60 17.03 -27.55
CA VAL A 104 41.79 17.84 -27.80
C VAL A 104 41.75 18.31 -29.25
N VAL A 105 41.42 19.58 -29.44
CA VAL A 105 41.32 20.24 -30.74
C VAL A 105 42.36 21.34 -30.87
N ASP A 106 42.93 21.47 -32.07
CA ASP A 106 43.74 22.64 -32.40
C ASP A 106 42.85 23.89 -32.53
N ALA A 107 43.28 25.00 -31.91
CA ALA A 107 42.54 26.26 -31.96
C ALA A 107 42.52 26.87 -33.37
N ASP A 108 43.55 26.61 -34.18
CA ASP A 108 43.73 27.24 -35.49
C ASP A 108 43.32 26.33 -36.67
N SER A 109 43.53 25.02 -36.57
CA SER A 109 43.33 24.09 -37.70
C SER A 109 42.07 23.21 -37.61
N SER A 110 41.29 23.30 -36.53
CA SER A 110 40.12 22.43 -36.26
C SER A 110 40.41 20.92 -36.34
N LEU A 111 41.69 20.53 -36.34
CA LEU A 111 42.12 19.14 -36.29
C LEU A 111 41.94 18.58 -34.88
N VAL A 112 41.21 17.46 -34.79
CA VAL A 112 41.01 16.72 -33.53
C VAL A 112 42.17 15.74 -33.35
N TYR A 113 42.98 15.95 -32.31
CA TYR A 113 44.12 15.09 -31.98
C TYR A 113 43.74 13.87 -31.14
N GLY A 114 42.63 13.97 -30.39
CA GLY A 114 42.04 12.87 -29.63
C GLY A 114 40.62 13.21 -29.21
N LYS A 115 39.75 12.20 -29.24
CA LYS A 115 38.35 12.35 -28.79
C LYS A 115 38.20 11.94 -27.33
N ALA A 116 37.28 12.60 -26.63
CA ALA A 116 36.88 12.23 -25.28
C ALA A 116 36.40 10.76 -25.26
N GLY A 117 36.88 9.99 -24.28
CA GLY A 117 36.65 8.55 -24.16
C GLY A 117 37.70 7.66 -24.85
N GLU A 118 38.63 8.21 -25.63
CA GLU A 118 39.74 7.44 -26.22
C GLU A 118 40.91 7.26 -25.24
N LYS A 119 41.62 6.15 -25.39
CA LYS A 119 42.83 5.84 -24.63
C LYS A 119 44.03 6.58 -25.20
N LEU A 120 44.80 7.22 -24.32
CA LEU A 120 46.02 7.92 -24.71
C LEU A 120 47.11 6.93 -25.12
N SER A 121 47.41 6.92 -26.41
CA SER A 121 48.56 6.22 -26.99
C SER A 121 49.79 7.13 -27.06
N THR A 122 50.99 6.54 -27.10
CA THR A 122 52.25 7.27 -27.26
C THR A 122 52.27 8.11 -28.54
N ALA A 123 51.67 7.61 -29.63
CA ALA A 123 51.55 8.32 -30.89
C ALA A 123 50.62 9.54 -30.79
N MET A 124 49.49 9.42 -30.06
CA MET A 124 48.58 10.54 -29.82
C MET A 124 49.24 11.62 -28.96
N LEU A 125 49.89 11.23 -27.86
CA LEU A 125 50.59 12.17 -26.97
C LEU A 125 51.68 12.95 -27.68
N LYS A 126 52.42 12.32 -28.60
CA LYS A 126 53.41 13.01 -29.43
C LYS A 126 52.78 14.05 -30.34
N ARG A 127 51.67 13.71 -31.02
CA ARG A 127 50.92 14.66 -31.87
C ARG A 127 50.36 15.84 -31.08
N ILE A 128 49.90 15.60 -29.85
CA ILE A 128 49.37 16.64 -28.96
C ILE A 128 50.49 17.57 -28.46
N LEU A 129 51.66 17.00 -28.12
CA LEU A 129 52.84 17.77 -27.71
C LEU A 129 53.38 18.63 -28.86
N ASP A 130 53.48 18.07 -30.06
CA ASP A 130 53.92 18.77 -31.28
C ASP A 130 52.95 19.90 -31.67
N ALA A 131 51.67 19.77 -31.32
CA ALA A 131 50.65 20.80 -31.50
C ALA A 131 50.67 21.90 -30.41
N GLY A 132 51.55 21.79 -29.42
CA GLY A 132 51.73 22.82 -28.39
C GLY A 132 50.69 22.82 -27.26
N VAL A 133 49.88 21.77 -27.13
CA VAL A 133 48.88 21.65 -26.05
C VAL A 133 49.56 21.25 -24.75
N GLN A 134 49.50 22.14 -23.74
CA GLN A 134 50.28 22.01 -22.49
C GLN A 134 49.53 21.33 -21.34
N SER A 135 48.22 21.17 -21.43
CA SER A 135 47.40 20.51 -20.42
C SER A 135 46.35 19.59 -21.03
N LEU A 136 46.10 18.49 -20.35
CA LEU A 136 45.15 17.45 -20.74
C LEU A 136 44.24 17.13 -19.57
N LYS A 137 42.93 17.06 -19.82
CA LYS A 137 41.96 16.54 -18.87
C LYS A 137 41.88 15.02 -19.01
N ILE A 138 42.17 14.29 -17.94
CA ILE A 138 42.08 12.83 -17.88
C ILE A 138 40.97 12.39 -16.92
N ALA A 139 40.27 11.31 -17.30
CA ALA A 139 39.27 10.70 -16.45
C ALA A 139 39.93 9.73 -15.46
N VAL A 140 39.87 10.04 -14.17
CA VAL A 140 40.47 9.23 -13.11
C VAL A 140 39.61 7.99 -12.84
N GLY A 141 40.23 6.81 -12.84
CA GLY A 141 39.54 5.54 -12.60
C GLY A 141 38.77 4.99 -13.80
N ALA A 142 38.78 5.67 -14.94
CA ALA A 142 38.24 5.16 -16.20
C ALA A 142 39.23 4.18 -16.87
N ASP A 143 38.71 3.06 -17.35
CA ASP A 143 39.41 2.08 -18.19
C ASP A 143 38.55 1.74 -19.42
N GLU A 144 39.15 1.20 -20.47
CA GLU A 144 38.46 0.69 -21.68
C GLU A 144 37.40 -0.36 -21.35
N ASN A 145 37.55 -1.06 -20.22
CA ASN A 145 36.58 -2.05 -19.78
C ASN A 145 35.38 -1.47 -19.05
N HIS A 146 35.42 -0.20 -18.65
CA HIS A 146 34.36 0.44 -17.89
C HIS A 146 33.07 0.54 -18.73
N PRO A 147 31.88 0.21 -18.18
CA PRO A 147 30.63 0.21 -18.92
C PRO A 147 30.33 1.53 -19.66
N ILE A 148 30.61 2.67 -19.04
CA ILE A 148 30.43 4.00 -19.64
C ILE A 148 31.28 4.17 -20.91
N ILE A 149 32.60 3.91 -20.83
CA ILE A 149 33.52 4.08 -21.97
C ILE A 149 33.16 3.12 -23.12
N LYS A 150 32.83 1.86 -22.80
CA LYS A 150 32.32 0.88 -23.77
C LYS A 150 31.04 1.35 -24.48
N MET A 151 30.15 2.01 -23.75
CA MET A 151 28.92 2.53 -24.33
C MET A 151 29.17 3.76 -25.18
N LEU A 152 30.04 4.70 -24.77
CA LEU A 152 30.40 5.87 -25.59
C LEU A 152 30.99 5.43 -26.94
N ALA A 153 31.90 4.45 -26.94
CA ALA A 153 32.49 3.91 -28.17
C ALA A 153 31.47 3.22 -29.11
N LYS A 154 30.33 2.76 -28.58
CA LYS A 154 29.26 2.09 -29.34
C LYS A 154 28.04 2.98 -29.59
N ASP A 155 28.02 4.20 -29.08
CA ASP A 155 26.91 5.13 -29.24
C ASP A 155 26.84 5.59 -30.71
N PRO A 156 25.74 5.36 -31.43
CA PRO A 156 25.60 5.83 -32.80
C PRO A 156 25.35 7.34 -32.90
N THR A 157 25.29 8.06 -31.77
CA THR A 157 24.97 9.50 -31.72
C THR A 157 26.10 10.32 -31.11
N ASP A 158 26.33 11.49 -31.70
CA ASP A 158 27.43 12.41 -31.40
C ASP A 158 26.95 13.78 -30.89
N SER A 159 25.64 14.04 -30.99
CA SER A 159 25.03 15.34 -30.72
C SER A 159 23.65 15.21 -30.07
N TYR A 160 23.24 16.25 -29.36
CA TYR A 160 21.91 16.38 -28.75
C TYR A 160 20.77 16.11 -29.77
N GLU A 161 20.89 16.67 -30.97
CA GLU A 161 19.87 16.52 -32.01
C GLU A 161 19.81 15.11 -32.57
N ALA A 162 20.97 14.48 -32.82
CA ALA A 162 21.04 13.11 -33.31
C ALA A 162 20.43 12.13 -32.30
N ALA A 163 20.76 12.31 -31.01
CA ALA A 163 20.22 11.54 -29.90
C ALA A 163 18.70 11.65 -29.77
N LEU A 164 18.14 12.87 -29.84
CA LEU A 164 16.68 13.08 -29.83
C LEU A 164 15.98 12.42 -31.02
N LYS A 165 16.56 12.54 -32.22
CA LYS A 165 16.00 11.91 -33.43
C LYS A 165 16.04 10.39 -33.32
N ASP A 166 17.14 9.80 -32.84
CA ASP A 166 17.24 8.35 -32.63
C ASP A 166 16.24 7.86 -31.58
N PHE A 167 16.15 8.56 -30.45
CA PHE A 167 15.16 8.33 -29.40
C PHE A 167 13.72 8.29 -29.97
N TYR A 168 13.36 9.31 -30.76
CA TYR A 168 12.03 9.40 -31.36
C TYR A 168 11.77 8.28 -32.37
N ARG A 169 12.72 7.99 -33.27
CA ARG A 169 12.59 6.91 -34.27
C ARG A 169 12.35 5.56 -33.61
N ARG A 170 13.08 5.26 -32.53
CA ARG A 170 12.89 4.01 -31.78
C ARG A 170 11.52 3.97 -31.10
N LEU A 171 11.07 5.08 -30.52
CA LEU A 171 9.77 5.13 -29.83
C LEU A 171 8.56 5.14 -30.78
N ARG A 172 8.70 5.67 -32.00
CA ARG A 172 7.65 5.76 -33.01
C ARG A 172 8.20 5.40 -34.40
N PRO A 173 8.43 4.10 -34.68
CA PRO A 173 8.89 3.67 -35.99
C PRO A 173 7.80 3.97 -37.02
N GLY A 174 8.15 4.71 -38.07
CA GLY A 174 7.24 5.10 -39.16
C GLY A 174 6.81 6.57 -39.16
N GLU A 175 7.03 7.33 -38.08
CA GLU A 175 6.79 8.78 -38.08
C GLU A 175 8.09 9.54 -38.39
N PRO A 176 8.04 10.64 -39.18
CA PRO A 176 9.23 11.44 -39.46
C PRO A 176 9.77 12.08 -38.18
N ALA A 177 11.05 11.83 -37.89
CA ALA A 177 11.73 12.33 -36.70
C ALA A 177 12.21 13.78 -36.91
N THR A 178 11.30 14.74 -36.76
CA THR A 178 11.66 16.17 -36.69
C THR A 178 12.12 16.51 -35.27
N LEU A 179 13.04 17.49 -35.15
CA LEU A 179 13.58 17.92 -33.85
C LEU A 179 12.46 18.36 -32.89
N VAL A 180 11.48 19.11 -33.41
CA VAL A 180 10.33 19.61 -32.63
C VAL A 180 9.50 18.45 -32.06
N ASN A 181 9.19 17.45 -32.87
CA ASN A 181 8.40 16.28 -32.43
C ASN A 181 9.18 15.43 -31.41
N ALA A 182 10.48 15.24 -31.64
CA ALA A 182 11.35 14.51 -30.74
C ALA A 182 11.46 15.18 -29.36
N ARG A 183 11.75 16.48 -29.34
CA ARG A 183 11.83 17.29 -28.11
C ARG A 183 10.50 17.33 -27.37
N SER A 184 9.40 17.57 -28.08
CA SER A 184 8.06 17.57 -27.48
C SER A 184 7.73 16.20 -26.87
N THR A 185 8.14 15.11 -27.51
CA THR A 185 7.86 13.76 -27.01
C THR A 185 8.62 13.43 -25.74
N ILE A 186 9.92 13.71 -25.65
CA ILE A 186 10.68 13.44 -24.42
C ILE A 186 10.19 14.31 -23.26
N MET A 187 9.89 15.60 -23.52
CA MET A 187 9.32 16.51 -22.53
C MET A 187 7.99 15.98 -21.99
N ARG A 188 7.11 15.55 -22.89
CA ARG A 188 5.80 15.01 -22.55
C ARG A 188 5.85 13.68 -21.78
N LEU A 189 6.92 12.89 -21.94
CA LEU A 189 7.06 11.59 -21.30
C LEU A 189 7.51 11.69 -19.85
N PHE A 190 8.49 12.54 -19.54
CA PHE A 190 9.16 12.55 -18.23
C PHE A 190 9.11 13.90 -17.50
N PHE A 191 8.97 15.01 -18.23
CA PHE A 191 9.12 16.36 -17.69
C PHE A 191 7.80 17.17 -17.62
N ASP A 192 6.70 16.63 -18.17
CA ASP A 192 5.37 17.24 -18.07
C ASP A 192 4.61 16.70 -16.84
N ALA A 193 4.43 17.55 -15.82
CA ALA A 193 3.70 17.21 -14.59
C ALA A 193 2.25 16.77 -14.84
N LYS A 194 1.64 17.18 -15.97
CA LYS A 194 0.29 16.75 -16.36
C LYS A 194 0.27 15.32 -16.87
N ARG A 195 1.39 14.68 -17.21
CA ARG A 195 1.45 13.30 -17.73
C ARG A 195 2.33 12.37 -16.91
N TYR A 196 3.43 12.89 -16.38
CA TYR A 196 4.36 12.18 -15.52
C TYR A 196 4.30 12.73 -14.10
N ASN A 197 4.29 11.84 -13.12
CA ASN A 197 4.26 12.20 -11.71
C ASN A 197 4.82 11.01 -10.89
N LEU A 198 5.90 11.24 -10.16
CA LEU A 198 6.48 10.29 -9.19
C LEU A 198 5.68 10.25 -7.88
N GLY A 199 4.93 11.32 -7.58
CA GLY A 199 4.33 11.61 -6.29
C GLY A 199 5.39 11.97 -5.24
N ARG A 200 4.97 12.54 -4.11
CA ARG A 200 5.87 12.77 -2.97
C ARG A 200 6.56 11.48 -2.53
N VAL A 201 5.80 10.38 -2.52
CA VAL A 201 6.31 9.04 -2.15
C VAL A 201 7.42 8.56 -3.09
N GLY A 202 7.20 8.64 -4.41
CA GLY A 202 8.21 8.17 -5.37
C GLY A 202 9.45 9.04 -5.37
N ARG A 203 9.28 10.35 -5.17
CA ARG A 203 10.39 11.29 -5.00
C ARG A 203 11.18 11.00 -3.73
N TYR A 204 10.51 10.81 -2.59
CA TYR A 204 11.13 10.43 -1.32
C TYR A 204 11.96 9.14 -1.45
N LYS A 205 11.38 8.08 -2.03
CA LYS A 205 12.08 6.81 -2.23
C LYS A 205 13.30 6.94 -3.14
N LEU A 206 13.14 7.65 -4.25
CA LEU A 206 14.23 7.87 -5.21
C LEU A 206 15.36 8.65 -4.55
N ASN A 207 15.05 9.74 -3.84
CA ASN A 207 16.05 10.55 -3.18
C ASN A 207 16.75 9.78 -2.06
N LYS A 208 16.01 9.07 -1.21
CA LYS A 208 16.58 8.24 -0.13
C LYS A 208 17.54 7.19 -0.67
N LYS A 209 17.16 6.46 -1.73
CA LYS A 209 18.00 5.40 -2.33
C LYS A 209 19.24 5.95 -3.04
N LEU A 210 19.14 7.12 -3.67
CA LEU A 210 20.26 7.75 -4.39
C LEU A 210 21.10 8.70 -3.54
N GLY A 211 20.74 8.91 -2.26
CA GLY A 211 21.44 9.83 -1.36
C GLY A 211 21.24 11.31 -1.70
N PHE A 212 20.10 11.66 -2.31
CA PHE A 212 19.74 13.06 -2.54
C PHE A 212 19.03 13.67 -1.32
N PRO A 213 19.02 15.02 -1.17
CA PRO A 213 18.30 15.72 -0.11
C PRO A 213 16.82 15.33 -0.02
N LEU A 214 16.28 15.36 1.20
CA LEU A 214 14.90 14.99 1.54
C LEU A 214 14.07 16.18 2.04
N ASP A 215 14.47 17.40 1.68
CA ASP A 215 13.77 18.64 1.99
C ASP A 215 12.44 18.79 1.23
N ASP A 216 11.50 19.57 1.77
CA ASP A 216 10.17 19.72 1.18
C ASP A 216 10.19 20.32 -0.24
N GLU A 217 11.18 21.16 -0.55
CA GLU A 217 11.34 21.75 -1.89
C GLU A 217 11.67 20.65 -2.90
N THR A 218 12.64 19.78 -2.62
CA THR A 218 12.95 18.65 -3.50
C THR A 218 11.83 17.61 -3.56
N LEU A 219 11.11 17.38 -2.46
CA LEU A 219 9.95 16.47 -2.43
C LEU A 219 8.75 16.98 -3.24
N SER A 220 8.63 18.30 -3.40
CA SER A 220 7.60 18.93 -4.25
C SER A 220 7.81 18.68 -5.74
N GLN A 221 9.04 18.37 -6.15
CA GLN A 221 9.39 18.12 -7.54
C GLN A 221 8.98 16.71 -7.99
N VAL A 222 7.76 16.60 -8.53
CA VAL A 222 7.16 15.32 -8.91
C VAL A 222 7.55 14.79 -10.29
N THR A 223 8.22 15.58 -11.14
CA THR A 223 8.72 15.14 -12.45
C THR A 223 10.12 14.55 -12.34
N LEU A 224 10.53 13.74 -13.32
CA LEU A 224 11.89 13.18 -13.34
C LEU A 224 12.92 14.29 -13.60
N ARG A 225 14.05 14.26 -12.91
CA ARG A 225 15.20 15.14 -13.13
C ARG A 225 16.29 14.42 -13.93
N LYS A 226 17.20 15.17 -14.54
CA LYS A 226 18.28 14.55 -15.32
C LYS A 226 19.26 13.82 -14.39
N GLU A 227 19.52 14.45 -13.26
CA GLU A 227 20.35 13.99 -12.16
C GLU A 227 19.83 12.69 -11.56
N ASP A 228 18.49 12.48 -11.57
CA ASP A 228 17.89 11.22 -11.11
C ASP A 228 18.31 10.03 -11.97
N VAL A 229 18.36 10.22 -13.29
CA VAL A 229 18.75 9.17 -14.24
C VAL A 229 20.25 8.87 -14.11
N ILE A 230 21.08 9.91 -13.95
CA ILE A 230 22.52 9.75 -13.75
C ILE A 230 22.80 9.05 -12.41
N GLY A 231 22.16 9.48 -11.32
CA GLY A 231 22.30 8.85 -10.00
C GLY A 231 21.90 7.37 -10.04
N ALA A 232 20.80 7.05 -10.72
CA ALA A 232 20.36 5.67 -10.92
C ALA A 232 21.38 4.82 -11.69
N LEU A 233 21.97 5.37 -12.76
CA LEU A 233 23.01 4.69 -13.54
C LEU A 233 24.30 4.52 -12.74
N LYS A 234 24.74 5.53 -11.99
CA LYS A 234 25.89 5.45 -11.08
C LYS A 234 25.70 4.33 -10.06
N TYR A 235 24.53 4.28 -9.41
CA TYR A 235 24.21 3.22 -8.46
C TYR A 235 24.21 1.84 -9.13
N LEU A 236 23.61 1.71 -10.33
CA LEU A 236 23.60 0.44 -11.07
C LEU A 236 25.01 -0.06 -11.41
N ILE A 237 25.92 0.84 -11.79
CA ILE A 237 27.31 0.51 -12.09
C ILE A 237 28.04 0.06 -10.82
N ARG A 238 27.86 0.76 -9.70
CA ARG A 238 28.44 0.37 -8.39
C ARG A 238 27.94 -1.01 -7.94
N LEU A 239 26.64 -1.28 -8.14
CA LEU A 239 26.03 -2.58 -7.86
C LEU A 239 26.69 -3.71 -8.67
N ARG A 240 26.97 -3.46 -9.95
CA ARG A 240 27.70 -4.42 -10.81
C ARG A 240 29.16 -4.61 -10.39
N MET A 241 29.80 -3.57 -9.85
CA MET A 241 31.17 -3.63 -9.35
C MET A 241 31.29 -4.31 -7.99
N GLY A 242 30.18 -4.60 -7.31
CA GLY A 242 30.16 -5.27 -6.00
C GLY A 242 30.47 -4.34 -4.83
N ASP A 243 30.10 -3.05 -4.92
CA ASP A 243 30.24 -2.11 -3.81
C ASP A 243 29.35 -2.51 -2.63
N GLU A 244 29.94 -2.70 -1.45
CA GLU A 244 29.26 -3.12 -0.21
C GLU A 244 28.15 -2.15 0.23
N LYS A 245 28.25 -0.88 -0.18
CA LYS A 245 27.23 0.15 0.10
C LYS A 245 25.99 0.02 -0.77
N THR A 246 26.00 -0.87 -1.75
CA THR A 246 24.87 -1.09 -2.66
C THR A 246 24.23 -2.45 -2.44
N SER A 247 22.91 -2.45 -2.32
CA SER A 247 22.10 -3.66 -2.20
C SER A 247 21.02 -3.71 -3.28
N ILE A 248 20.60 -4.94 -3.60
CA ILE A 248 19.46 -5.25 -4.45
C ILE A 248 18.18 -5.02 -3.63
N ASP A 249 17.13 -4.54 -4.27
CA ASP A 249 15.86 -4.32 -3.58
C ASP A 249 15.01 -5.58 -3.60
N ASP A 250 14.56 -6.00 -2.42
CA ASP A 250 13.52 -7.03 -2.29
C ASP A 250 12.14 -6.42 -2.55
N ILE A 251 11.46 -6.91 -3.59
CA ILE A 251 10.14 -6.42 -4.02
C ILE A 251 9.04 -6.69 -2.98
N ASP A 252 9.20 -7.72 -2.16
CA ASP A 252 8.22 -8.17 -1.18
C ASP A 252 8.39 -7.49 0.17
N HIS A 253 9.56 -6.92 0.43
CA HIS A 253 9.82 -6.07 1.59
C HIS A 253 8.80 -4.91 1.71
N LEU A 254 8.29 -4.66 2.92
CA LEU A 254 7.27 -3.62 3.13
C LEU A 254 7.76 -2.18 2.92
N ALA A 255 9.07 -1.92 2.85
CA ALA A 255 9.57 -0.62 2.38
C ALA A 255 9.33 -0.42 0.86
N ASN A 256 9.12 -1.51 0.12
CA ASN A 256 8.84 -1.51 -1.31
C ASN A 256 7.35 -1.61 -1.64
N ARG A 257 6.51 -1.85 -0.64
CA ARG A 257 5.05 -1.93 -0.76
C ARG A 257 4.40 -0.84 0.08
N ARG A 258 3.28 -0.30 -0.39
CA ARG A 258 2.53 0.70 0.37
C ARG A 258 1.04 0.45 0.32
N VAL A 259 0.33 0.99 1.30
CA VAL A 259 -1.12 0.97 1.37
C VAL A 259 -1.68 2.23 0.71
N ARG A 260 -2.48 2.05 -0.34
CA ARG A 260 -3.37 3.10 -0.84
C ARG A 260 -4.64 3.13 -0.01
N SER A 261 -4.95 4.30 0.53
CA SER A 261 -6.19 4.61 1.22
C SER A 261 -7.33 4.86 0.24
N VAL A 262 -8.56 4.88 0.75
CA VAL A 262 -9.77 5.18 -0.03
C VAL A 262 -9.69 6.58 -0.64
N GLY A 263 -9.20 7.57 0.13
CA GLY A 263 -9.03 8.94 -0.35
C GLY A 263 -8.10 9.03 -1.56
N GLU A 264 -6.97 8.33 -1.54
CA GLU A 264 -6.02 8.32 -2.64
C GLU A 264 -6.59 7.69 -3.92
N LEU A 265 -7.33 6.58 -3.77
CA LEU A 265 -7.99 5.91 -4.88
C LEU A 265 -9.05 6.82 -5.51
N ILE A 266 -9.93 7.42 -4.70
CA ILE A 266 -10.96 8.36 -5.17
C ILE A 266 -10.32 9.57 -5.84
N GLN A 267 -9.24 10.14 -5.27
CA GLN A 267 -8.53 11.27 -5.86
C GLN A 267 -8.06 10.96 -7.29
N ASN A 268 -7.54 9.76 -7.54
CA ASN A 268 -7.12 9.35 -8.89
C ASN A 268 -8.28 9.24 -9.88
N HIS A 269 -9.41 8.68 -9.44
CA HIS A 269 -10.62 8.57 -10.25
C HIS A 269 -11.18 9.97 -10.55
N CYS A 270 -11.32 10.83 -9.54
CA CYS A 270 -11.75 12.22 -9.67
C CYS A 270 -10.84 13.00 -10.65
N ARG A 271 -9.52 12.90 -10.49
CA ARG A 271 -8.56 13.56 -11.40
C ARG A 271 -8.75 13.14 -12.85
N SER A 272 -8.98 11.84 -13.08
CA SER A 272 -9.25 11.31 -14.43
C SER A 272 -10.58 11.82 -14.98
N GLY A 273 -11.60 11.94 -14.13
CA GLY A 273 -12.87 12.58 -14.46
C GLY A 273 -12.72 14.06 -14.83
N LEU A 274 -11.96 14.82 -14.03
CA LEU A 274 -11.67 16.23 -14.25
C LEU A 274 -10.86 16.46 -15.53
N ALA A 275 -9.88 15.61 -15.84
CA ALA A 275 -9.11 15.70 -17.08
C ALA A 275 -10.00 15.50 -18.33
N ARG A 276 -11.00 14.62 -18.26
CA ARG A 276 -12.00 14.48 -19.33
C ARG A 276 -12.91 15.71 -19.41
N MET A 277 -13.31 16.24 -18.25
CA MET A 277 -14.12 17.46 -18.18
C MET A 277 -13.38 18.66 -18.78
N GLU A 278 -12.09 18.85 -18.48
CA GLU A 278 -11.24 19.90 -19.05
C GLU A 278 -11.26 19.86 -20.58
N LYS A 279 -11.16 18.66 -21.17
CA LYS A 279 -11.20 18.48 -22.63
C LYS A 279 -12.55 18.90 -23.21
N ILE A 280 -13.66 18.45 -22.62
CA ILE A 280 -15.02 18.78 -23.06
C ILE A 280 -15.29 20.29 -22.92
N VAL A 281 -14.85 20.88 -21.81
CA VAL A 281 -14.96 22.33 -21.56
C VAL A 281 -14.20 23.10 -22.64
N ARG A 282 -12.97 22.70 -22.96
CA ARG A 282 -12.17 23.35 -24.01
C ARG A 282 -12.80 23.24 -25.39
N GLU A 283 -13.33 22.07 -25.75
CA GLU A 283 -14.05 21.86 -27.02
C GLU A 283 -15.31 22.72 -27.10
N ARG A 284 -16.10 22.78 -26.02
CA ARG A 284 -17.30 23.63 -25.95
C ARG A 284 -16.98 25.11 -26.04
N MET A 285 -15.93 25.57 -25.35
CA MET A 285 -15.48 26.96 -25.44
C MET A 285 -15.05 27.36 -26.84
N ASN A 286 -14.39 26.45 -27.59
CA ASN A 286 -13.99 26.70 -28.96
C ASN A 286 -15.17 26.73 -29.95
N LEU A 287 -16.24 26.00 -29.66
CA LEU A 287 -17.45 25.94 -30.48
C LEU A 287 -18.48 27.01 -30.10
N PHE A 288 -18.28 27.73 -29.00
CA PHE A 288 -19.22 28.71 -28.51
C PHE A 288 -19.13 29.98 -29.34
N ASP A 289 -20.28 30.42 -29.86
CA ASP A 289 -20.40 31.68 -30.57
C ASP A 289 -20.58 32.83 -29.59
N PHE A 290 -19.54 33.65 -29.44
CA PHE A 290 -19.52 34.80 -28.53
C PHE A 290 -20.45 35.94 -28.95
N SER A 291 -21.05 35.88 -30.14
CA SER A 291 -21.90 36.96 -30.67
C SER A 291 -23.38 36.83 -30.26
N SER A 292 -23.85 35.62 -29.97
CA SER A 292 -25.29 35.32 -29.81
C SER A 292 -25.74 35.07 -28.37
N ASP A 293 -24.84 34.67 -27.46
CA ASP A 293 -25.25 34.28 -26.10
C ASP A 293 -24.17 34.61 -25.06
N THR A 294 -24.58 34.88 -23.82
CA THR A 294 -23.64 35.16 -22.72
C THR A 294 -23.10 33.85 -22.13
N LEU A 295 -21.78 33.70 -22.18
CA LEU A 295 -21.09 32.52 -21.66
C LEU A 295 -21.11 32.51 -20.12
N THR A 296 -22.01 31.72 -19.54
CA THR A 296 -22.01 31.46 -18.09
C THR A 296 -21.34 30.12 -17.78
N PRO A 297 -20.54 30.00 -16.69
CA PRO A 297 -19.88 28.74 -16.33
C PRO A 297 -20.83 27.54 -16.21
N GLY A 298 -22.07 27.78 -15.76
CA GLY A 298 -23.11 26.75 -15.65
C GLY A 298 -23.55 26.14 -16.99
N LYS A 299 -23.45 26.87 -18.10
CA LYS A 299 -23.75 26.33 -19.45
C LYS A 299 -22.65 25.43 -19.97
N ILE A 300 -21.40 25.64 -19.55
CA ILE A 300 -20.24 24.88 -20.05
C ILE A 300 -20.01 23.62 -19.22
N ILE A 301 -20.09 23.73 -17.89
CA ILE A 301 -19.72 22.67 -16.95
C ILE A 301 -20.90 21.72 -16.72
N SER A 302 -20.64 20.41 -16.82
CA SER A 302 -21.62 19.37 -16.48
C SER A 302 -21.08 18.44 -15.41
N ALA A 303 -21.77 18.34 -14.28
CA ALA A 303 -21.41 17.44 -13.17
C ALA A 303 -21.62 15.95 -13.51
N LYS A 304 -22.47 15.63 -14.50
CA LYS A 304 -22.84 14.25 -14.86
C LYS A 304 -21.62 13.37 -15.15
N GLY A 305 -20.63 13.93 -15.83
CA GLY A 305 -19.38 13.23 -16.15
C GLY A 305 -18.56 12.85 -14.92
N LEU A 306 -18.51 13.71 -13.90
CA LEU A 306 -17.77 13.44 -12.67
C LEU A 306 -18.53 12.47 -11.75
N VAL A 307 -19.85 12.67 -11.61
CA VAL A 307 -20.71 11.80 -10.80
C VAL A 307 -20.69 10.36 -11.34
N SER A 308 -20.70 10.17 -12.66
CA SER A 308 -20.59 8.84 -13.26
C SER A 308 -19.31 8.13 -12.85
N VAL A 309 -18.17 8.84 -12.80
CA VAL A 309 -16.87 8.25 -12.44
C VAL A 309 -16.83 7.82 -10.99
N LEU A 310 -17.42 8.61 -10.10
CA LEU A 310 -17.54 8.26 -8.68
C LEU A 310 -18.48 7.07 -8.49
N LYS A 311 -19.65 7.07 -9.15
CA LYS A 311 -20.58 5.93 -9.12
C LYS A 311 -19.92 4.67 -9.63
N ASP A 312 -19.19 4.73 -10.75
CA ASP A 312 -18.47 3.59 -11.30
C ASP A 312 -17.42 3.04 -10.32
N PHE A 313 -16.73 3.92 -9.57
CA PHE A 313 -15.79 3.48 -8.53
C PHE A 313 -16.49 2.72 -7.40
N PHE A 314 -17.54 3.29 -6.79
CA PHE A 314 -18.21 2.63 -5.66
C PHE A 314 -19.03 1.41 -6.06
N SER A 315 -19.55 1.35 -7.28
CA SER A 315 -20.39 0.24 -7.73
C SER A 315 -19.61 -0.91 -8.39
N ARG A 316 -18.51 -0.64 -9.10
CA ARG A 316 -17.81 -1.66 -9.91
C ARG A 316 -16.40 -2.00 -9.43
N SER A 317 -15.83 -1.22 -8.52
CA SER A 317 -14.48 -1.50 -8.03
C SER A 317 -14.45 -2.78 -7.21
N GLN A 318 -13.47 -3.64 -7.47
CA GLN A 318 -13.22 -4.86 -6.66
C GLN A 318 -12.89 -4.53 -5.19
N LEU A 319 -12.47 -3.29 -4.91
CA LEU A 319 -12.13 -2.81 -3.57
C LEU A 319 -13.35 -2.22 -2.84
N SER A 320 -14.45 -1.98 -3.55
CA SER A 320 -15.72 -1.56 -2.96
C SER A 320 -16.57 -2.81 -2.77
N GLN A 321 -16.61 -3.32 -1.55
CA GLN A 321 -17.29 -4.56 -1.19
C GLN A 321 -18.39 -4.25 -0.18
N PHE A 322 -19.45 -5.06 -0.18
CA PHE A 322 -20.42 -5.02 0.90
C PHE A 322 -19.72 -5.33 2.20
N MET A 323 -19.98 -4.51 3.22
CA MET A 323 -19.42 -4.74 4.53
C MET A 323 -20.00 -6.04 5.08
N ASP A 324 -19.13 -7.00 5.36
CA ASP A 324 -19.46 -8.18 6.15
C ASP A 324 -19.80 -7.73 7.59
N GLN A 325 -21.07 -7.90 7.95
CA GLN A 325 -21.67 -7.43 9.21
C GLN A 325 -22.27 -8.60 9.99
N THR A 326 -21.60 -9.74 9.93
CA THR A 326 -22.06 -10.94 10.65
C THR A 326 -21.96 -10.70 12.16
N ASN A 327 -20.82 -10.21 12.66
CA ASN A 327 -20.60 -9.83 14.05
C ASN A 327 -19.62 -8.64 14.16
N PRO A 328 -19.45 -8.03 15.35
CA PRO A 328 -18.62 -6.83 15.53
C PRO A 328 -17.14 -6.98 15.13
N VAL A 329 -16.54 -8.15 15.38
CA VAL A 329 -15.12 -8.41 15.06
C VAL A 329 -14.90 -8.45 13.56
N VAL A 330 -15.85 -9.01 12.82
CA VAL A 330 -15.81 -9.08 11.36
C VAL A 330 -15.80 -7.70 10.76
N GLU A 331 -16.64 -6.79 11.25
CA GLU A 331 -16.69 -5.41 10.78
C GLU A 331 -15.34 -4.70 10.98
N LEU A 332 -14.77 -4.84 12.17
CA LEU A 332 -13.47 -4.25 12.52
C LEU A 332 -12.36 -4.79 11.62
N THR A 333 -12.35 -6.11 11.43
CA THR A 333 -11.38 -6.80 10.58
C THR A 333 -11.51 -6.39 9.12
N HIS A 334 -12.73 -6.32 8.60
CA HIS A 334 -12.98 -5.96 7.22
C HIS A 334 -12.50 -4.54 6.92
N LYS A 335 -12.71 -3.59 7.85
CA LYS A 335 -12.19 -2.22 7.76
C LYS A 335 -10.65 -2.16 7.79
N ARG A 336 -10.01 -3.08 8.52
CA ARG A 336 -8.54 -3.20 8.66
C ARG A 336 -7.88 -4.15 7.65
N ARG A 337 -8.65 -4.68 6.69
CA ARG A 337 -8.19 -5.64 5.69
C ARG A 337 -7.29 -4.98 4.66
N LEU A 338 -6.15 -5.63 4.40
CA LEU A 338 -5.24 -5.33 3.32
C LEU A 338 -5.49 -6.28 2.15
N SER A 339 -5.44 -5.74 0.94
CA SER A 339 -5.61 -6.52 -0.29
C SER A 339 -4.55 -6.12 -1.29
N ALA A 340 -3.79 -7.10 -1.77
CA ALA A 340 -2.84 -6.94 -2.87
C ALA A 340 -3.52 -6.97 -4.25
N LEU A 341 -4.83 -7.27 -4.29
CA LEU A 341 -5.64 -7.35 -5.51
C LEU A 341 -6.13 -5.97 -5.96
N GLY A 342 -6.67 -5.90 -7.17
CA GLY A 342 -7.30 -4.70 -7.72
C GLY A 342 -6.40 -3.88 -8.66
N PRO A 343 -6.84 -2.68 -9.07
CA PRO A 343 -6.16 -1.90 -10.10
C PRO A 343 -4.74 -1.49 -9.67
N GLY A 344 -3.74 -1.83 -10.49
CA GLY A 344 -2.32 -1.58 -10.19
C GLY A 344 -1.69 -2.55 -9.17
N GLY A 345 -2.48 -3.46 -8.61
CA GLY A 345 -2.02 -4.57 -7.78
C GLY A 345 -1.79 -5.84 -8.60
N LEU A 346 -1.86 -6.98 -7.93
CA LEU A 346 -1.65 -8.30 -8.50
C LEU A 346 -2.98 -8.93 -8.93
N ASN A 347 -2.91 -9.81 -9.93
CA ASN A 347 -4.01 -10.69 -10.27
C ASN A 347 -3.78 -12.06 -9.61
N ARG A 348 -4.86 -12.72 -9.18
CA ARG A 348 -4.81 -14.03 -8.50
C ARG A 348 -3.98 -15.08 -9.26
N GLU A 349 -4.18 -15.17 -10.57
CA GLU A 349 -3.49 -16.14 -11.46
C GLU A 349 -2.02 -15.79 -11.71
N ARG A 350 -1.63 -14.54 -11.52
CA ARG A 350 -0.26 -14.04 -11.78
C ARG A 350 0.58 -13.94 -10.51
N ALA A 351 -0.03 -14.14 -9.35
CA ALA A 351 0.66 -14.10 -8.08
C ALA A 351 1.37 -15.43 -7.86
N GLY A 352 2.71 -15.41 -7.95
CA GLY A 352 3.57 -16.55 -7.62
C GLY A 352 3.60 -16.83 -6.12
N PHE A 353 4.38 -17.85 -5.76
CA PHE A 353 4.56 -18.30 -4.37
C PHE A 353 5.20 -17.20 -3.49
N GLU A 354 6.28 -16.56 -3.97
CA GLU A 354 7.06 -15.56 -3.23
C GLU A 354 6.19 -14.45 -2.63
N VAL A 355 5.21 -13.97 -3.39
CA VAL A 355 4.34 -12.86 -2.94
C VAL A 355 3.27 -13.29 -1.93
N ARG A 356 2.98 -14.59 -1.84
CA ARG A 356 2.00 -15.14 -0.89
C ARG A 356 2.65 -15.51 0.43
N ASP A 357 3.98 -15.65 0.44
CA ASP A 357 4.73 -16.07 1.60
C ASP A 357 4.82 -14.96 2.66
N VAL A 358 5.17 -15.35 3.89
CA VAL A 358 5.35 -14.42 5.00
C VAL A 358 6.78 -13.89 4.97
N HIS A 359 6.90 -12.57 4.79
CA HIS A 359 8.18 -11.88 4.81
C HIS A 359 8.50 -11.37 6.23
N ALA A 360 9.77 -11.39 6.66
CA ALA A 360 10.21 -10.87 7.96
C ALA A 360 9.72 -9.45 8.28
N SER A 361 9.79 -8.52 7.31
CA SER A 361 9.22 -7.17 7.39
C SER A 361 7.73 -7.08 7.77
N HIS A 362 6.95 -8.17 7.67
CA HIS A 362 5.56 -8.21 8.14
C HIS A 362 5.44 -8.10 9.67
N TYR A 363 6.51 -8.39 10.42
CA TYR A 363 6.53 -8.35 11.88
C TYR A 363 5.96 -7.04 12.40
N GLY A 364 4.95 -7.12 13.28
CA GLY A 364 4.29 -5.95 13.88
C GLY A 364 3.43 -5.10 12.94
N ARG A 365 3.38 -5.41 11.63
CA ARG A 365 2.73 -4.60 10.58
C ARG A 365 1.56 -5.32 9.93
N ILE A 366 1.76 -6.55 9.51
CA ILE A 366 0.76 -7.42 8.88
C ILE A 366 0.69 -8.71 9.68
N CYS A 367 -0.52 -9.13 10.05
CA CYS A 367 -0.71 -10.38 10.77
C CYS A 367 -0.32 -11.56 9.87
N PRO A 368 0.62 -12.42 10.29
CA PRO A 368 1.03 -13.58 9.49
C PRO A 368 -0.02 -14.71 9.51
N ILE A 369 -0.87 -14.75 10.54
CA ILE A 369 -1.87 -15.81 10.75
C ILE A 369 -3.17 -15.48 10.02
N GLU A 370 -3.63 -14.22 10.06
CA GLU A 370 -4.96 -13.89 9.57
C GLU A 370 -5.01 -13.66 8.05
N THR A 371 -5.31 -14.73 7.31
CA THR A 371 -5.56 -14.71 5.86
C THR A 371 -6.75 -15.62 5.51
N PRO A 372 -7.49 -15.38 4.42
CA PRO A 372 -8.44 -16.36 3.92
C PRO A 372 -7.72 -17.63 3.44
N GLU A 373 -8.38 -18.76 3.60
CA GLU A 373 -7.96 -20.03 3.00
C GLU A 373 -8.25 -20.06 1.49
N GLY A 374 -7.58 -20.96 0.76
CA GLY A 374 -7.79 -21.17 -0.67
C GLY A 374 -7.07 -20.18 -1.58
N PRO A 375 -7.63 -19.81 -2.74
CA PRO A 375 -6.91 -19.08 -3.79
C PRO A 375 -6.39 -17.69 -3.39
N ASN A 376 -6.92 -17.10 -2.32
CA ASN A 376 -6.56 -15.76 -1.84
C ASN A 376 -5.51 -15.75 -0.72
N ILE A 377 -4.99 -16.92 -0.33
CA ILE A 377 -3.98 -17.02 0.73
C ILE A 377 -2.77 -16.12 0.43
N GLY A 378 -2.38 -15.30 1.41
CA GLY A 378 -1.28 -14.33 1.32
C GLY A 378 -1.57 -13.07 0.47
N LEU A 379 -2.68 -13.05 -0.28
CA LEU A 379 -3.07 -11.89 -1.10
C LEU A 379 -4.04 -10.95 -0.38
N ILE A 380 -4.76 -11.48 0.60
CA ILE A 380 -5.61 -10.75 1.51
C ILE A 380 -5.08 -11.02 2.91
N THR A 381 -4.68 -9.95 3.59
CA THR A 381 -4.11 -10.02 4.93
C THR A 381 -4.78 -8.98 5.82
N SER A 382 -4.51 -9.02 7.12
CA SER A 382 -5.01 -8.03 8.07
C SER A 382 -3.86 -7.21 8.66
N LEU A 383 -4.10 -5.93 8.94
CA LEU A 383 -3.18 -5.13 9.73
C LEU A 383 -3.02 -5.73 11.13
N SER A 384 -1.78 -5.74 11.63
CA SER A 384 -1.52 -6.09 13.03
C SER A 384 -2.15 -5.06 13.99
N SER A 385 -2.23 -5.40 15.27
CA SER A 385 -3.01 -4.65 16.27
C SER A 385 -2.52 -3.20 16.45
N PHE A 386 -1.21 -3.00 16.52
CA PHE A 386 -0.59 -1.69 16.78
C PHE A 386 -0.11 -0.97 15.52
N ALA A 387 -0.21 -1.62 14.36
CA ALA A 387 0.25 -1.09 13.09
C ALA A 387 -0.48 0.21 12.71
N LYS A 388 0.27 1.19 12.22
CA LYS A 388 -0.24 2.46 11.68
C LYS A 388 0.20 2.63 10.24
N ILE A 389 -0.51 3.49 9.50
CA ILE A 389 -0.15 3.86 8.14
C ILE A 389 0.27 5.33 8.17
N ASN A 390 1.49 5.62 7.72
CA ASN A 390 2.01 6.98 7.68
C ASN A 390 1.48 7.77 6.47
N GLU A 391 1.86 9.05 6.37
CA GLU A 391 1.41 9.94 5.30
C GLU A 391 1.78 9.44 3.89
N PHE A 392 2.89 8.70 3.77
CA PHE A 392 3.35 8.13 2.50
C PHE A 392 2.65 6.81 2.15
N GLY A 393 1.92 6.23 3.10
CA GLY A 393 1.22 4.96 2.97
C GLY A 393 2.07 3.74 3.35
N PHE A 394 3.25 3.91 3.95
CA PHE A 394 4.00 2.79 4.52
C PHE A 394 3.39 2.37 5.85
N ILE A 395 3.53 1.08 6.18
CA ILE A 395 3.06 0.54 7.44
C ILE A 395 4.18 0.67 8.47
N GLU A 396 3.86 1.27 9.60
CA GLU A 396 4.75 1.48 10.73
C GLU A 396 4.27 0.68 11.92
N THR A 397 5.21 0.31 12.78
CA THR A 397 4.92 -0.40 14.02
C THR A 397 5.71 0.27 15.16
N PRO A 398 5.17 0.31 16.39
CA PRO A 398 5.80 1.02 17.49
C PRO A 398 6.87 0.19 18.19
N TYR A 399 7.90 0.87 18.68
CA TYR A 399 8.98 0.33 19.51
C TYR A 399 9.30 1.26 20.67
N ARG A 400 9.75 0.71 21.80
CA ARG A 400 10.34 1.48 22.92
C ARG A 400 11.79 1.77 22.61
N VAL A 401 12.22 3.02 22.79
CA VAL A 401 13.63 3.42 22.59
C VAL A 401 14.48 2.95 23.78
N VAL A 402 15.64 2.37 23.50
CA VAL A 402 16.62 1.98 24.52
C VAL A 402 17.79 2.95 24.48
N ARG A 403 18.09 3.59 25.63
CA ARG A 403 19.22 4.52 25.78
C ARG A 403 20.11 4.05 26.91
N ASP A 404 21.39 3.86 26.63
CA ASP A 404 22.41 3.43 27.60
C ASP A 404 21.99 2.17 28.41
N GLY A 405 21.28 1.23 27.78
CA GLY A 405 20.78 0.00 28.40
C GLY A 405 19.46 0.12 29.18
N ILE A 406 18.88 1.32 29.26
CA ILE A 406 17.57 1.58 29.90
C ILE A 406 16.49 1.60 28.82
N VAL A 407 15.43 0.80 29.01
CA VAL A 407 14.25 0.79 28.15
C VAL A 407 13.33 1.94 28.55
N THR A 408 13.18 2.92 27.67
CA THR A 408 12.36 4.11 27.96
C THR A 408 10.89 3.91 27.61
N ASP A 409 10.03 4.80 28.12
CA ASP A 409 8.61 4.87 27.72
C ASP A 409 8.39 5.68 26.42
N GLU A 410 9.46 6.16 25.80
CA GLU A 410 9.41 6.85 24.51
C GLU A 410 9.11 5.83 23.41
N ILE A 411 7.98 6.03 22.71
CA ILE A 411 7.53 5.16 21.63
C ILE A 411 7.85 5.80 20.29
N GLU A 412 8.66 5.11 19.49
CA GLU A 412 8.99 5.48 18.12
C GLU A 412 8.28 4.54 17.13
N TYR A 413 7.58 5.11 16.15
CA TYR A 413 6.95 4.36 15.07
C TYR A 413 7.92 4.24 13.89
N MET A 414 8.32 3.02 13.55
CA MET A 414 9.33 2.77 12.52
C MET A 414 8.75 2.05 11.29
N THR A 415 9.14 2.53 10.10
CA THR A 415 8.93 1.80 8.84
C THR A 415 9.90 0.63 8.75
N ALA A 416 9.61 -0.34 7.89
CA ALA A 416 10.41 -1.56 7.77
C ALA A 416 11.88 -1.31 7.40
N ASP A 417 12.17 -0.27 6.62
CA ASP A 417 13.54 0.11 6.25
C ASP A 417 14.33 0.76 7.39
N VAL A 418 13.67 1.52 8.28
CA VAL A 418 14.34 2.09 9.47
C VAL A 418 14.59 1.01 10.51
N GLU A 419 13.66 0.05 10.63
CA GLU A 419 13.80 -1.11 11.52
C GLU A 419 15.07 -1.92 11.24
N GLU A 420 15.44 -2.11 9.96
CA GLU A 420 16.61 -2.90 9.55
C GLU A 420 17.95 -2.30 9.99
N GLU A 421 17.99 -1.01 10.31
CA GLU A 421 19.18 -0.33 10.82
C GLU A 421 19.34 -0.50 12.35
N CYS A 422 18.29 -0.96 13.03
CA CYS A 422 18.20 -1.06 14.48
C CYS A 422 18.32 -2.52 14.97
N VAL A 423 18.88 -2.69 16.16
CA VAL A 423 18.85 -3.97 16.91
C VAL A 423 17.68 -3.92 17.88
N ILE A 424 16.70 -4.82 17.71
CA ILE A 424 15.44 -4.79 18.45
C ILE A 424 15.30 -6.01 19.36
N ALA A 425 15.19 -5.78 20.66
CA ALA A 425 14.91 -6.81 21.66
C ALA A 425 13.44 -7.25 21.65
N GLN A 426 13.21 -8.51 21.97
CA GLN A 426 11.85 -9.06 22.13
C GLN A 426 11.12 -8.48 23.34
N ALA A 427 9.80 -8.36 23.25
CA ALA A 427 8.96 -7.89 24.35
C ALA A 427 8.98 -8.79 25.59
N SER A 428 9.40 -10.05 25.44
CA SER A 428 9.51 -11.05 26.51
C SER A 428 10.79 -10.94 27.34
N ALA A 429 11.73 -10.05 26.98
CA ALA A 429 12.96 -9.86 27.74
C ALA A 429 12.65 -9.32 29.15
N GLU A 430 13.23 -9.94 30.18
CA GLU A 430 13.02 -9.53 31.57
C GLU A 430 13.75 -8.21 31.87
N LEU A 431 13.01 -7.25 32.43
CA LEU A 431 13.53 -5.97 32.91
C LEU A 431 13.56 -5.94 34.44
N ASP A 432 14.43 -5.11 35.01
CA ASP A 432 14.50 -4.82 36.44
C ASP A 432 13.60 -3.64 36.85
N GLU A 433 13.66 -3.23 38.12
CA GLU A 433 12.85 -2.12 38.67
C GLU A 433 13.21 -0.75 38.08
N TYR A 434 14.33 -0.63 37.37
CA TYR A 434 14.81 0.59 36.71
C TYR A 434 14.68 0.52 35.18
N ASP A 435 13.89 -0.42 34.66
CA ASP A 435 13.72 -0.70 33.23
C ASP A 435 15.03 -1.07 32.49
N MET A 436 16.03 -1.61 33.20
CA MET A 436 17.22 -2.19 32.58
C MET A 436 17.06 -3.68 32.33
N PHE A 437 17.77 -4.21 31.34
CA PHE A 437 17.78 -5.65 31.10
C PHE A 437 18.43 -6.41 32.25
N LYS A 438 17.72 -7.42 32.77
CA LYS A 438 18.18 -8.21 33.92
C LYS A 438 19.34 -9.15 33.56
N THR A 439 19.36 -9.65 32.32
CA THR A 439 20.43 -10.51 31.80
C THR A 439 21.35 -9.72 30.89
N PRO A 440 22.67 -10.03 30.83
CA PRO A 440 23.61 -9.32 29.97
C PRO A 440 23.35 -9.57 28.48
N VAL A 441 22.72 -10.70 28.15
CA VAL A 441 22.36 -11.12 26.79
C VAL A 441 20.85 -11.27 26.70
N CYS A 442 20.27 -10.87 25.57
CA CYS A 442 18.85 -11.06 25.27
C CYS A 442 18.63 -11.46 23.81
N TRP A 443 17.49 -12.09 23.53
CA TRP A 443 17.06 -12.35 22.16
C TRP A 443 16.68 -11.05 21.46
N ALA A 444 17.34 -10.79 20.34
CA ALA A 444 17.09 -9.63 19.51
C ALA A 444 16.98 -10.02 18.04
N ARG A 445 16.54 -9.06 17.23
CA ARG A 445 16.54 -9.17 15.76
C ARG A 445 17.30 -8.04 15.11
N TYR A 446 17.99 -8.36 14.03
CA TYR A 446 18.69 -7.41 13.16
C TYR A 446 18.53 -7.87 11.71
N LYS A 447 18.07 -6.97 10.84
CA LYS A 447 17.80 -7.28 9.41
C LYS A 447 16.94 -8.53 9.17
N GLY A 448 15.97 -8.77 10.05
CA GLY A 448 15.05 -9.90 9.97
C GLY A 448 15.59 -11.23 10.51
N GLU A 449 16.86 -11.31 10.91
CA GLU A 449 17.43 -12.49 11.54
C GLU A 449 17.39 -12.37 13.07
N ALA A 450 16.98 -13.45 13.74
CA ALA A 450 16.98 -13.53 15.19
C ALA A 450 18.31 -14.08 15.69
N PHE A 451 18.89 -13.43 16.71
CA PHE A 451 20.16 -13.83 17.32
C PHE A 451 20.22 -13.38 18.78
N GLU A 452 21.16 -13.94 19.53
CA GLU A 452 21.46 -13.49 20.89
C GLU A 452 22.38 -12.27 20.81
N ALA A 453 21.91 -11.13 21.33
CA ALA A 453 22.64 -9.87 21.34
C ALA A 453 23.02 -9.46 22.76
N ASP A 454 24.18 -8.84 22.89
CA ASP A 454 24.54 -8.12 24.11
C ASP A 454 23.58 -6.95 24.32
N THR A 455 23.03 -6.82 25.52
CA THR A 455 22.05 -5.77 25.85
C THR A 455 22.57 -4.36 25.64
N SER A 456 23.89 -4.14 25.69
CA SER A 456 24.52 -2.86 25.37
C SER A 456 24.43 -2.45 23.90
N THR A 457 24.17 -3.41 23.01
CA THR A 457 24.03 -3.18 21.55
C THR A 457 22.57 -2.98 21.13
N VAL A 458 21.63 -3.25 22.02
CA VAL A 458 20.19 -3.11 21.77
C VAL A 458 19.84 -1.63 21.69
N THR A 459 19.14 -1.27 20.63
CA THR A 459 18.70 0.12 20.38
C THR A 459 17.22 0.33 20.69
N HIS A 460 16.41 -0.72 20.57
CA HIS A 460 14.96 -0.65 20.66
C HIS A 460 14.39 -1.95 21.24
N MET A 461 13.16 -1.91 21.73
CA MET A 461 12.44 -3.07 22.24
C MET A 461 10.99 -3.06 21.73
N ASP A 462 10.42 -4.24 21.49
CA ASP A 462 8.99 -4.39 21.19
C ASP A 462 8.10 -3.82 22.30
N VAL A 463 7.00 -3.15 21.95
CA VAL A 463 6.07 -2.57 22.94
C VAL A 463 5.23 -3.65 23.62
N SER A 464 4.80 -4.65 22.86
CA SER A 464 3.94 -5.72 23.38
C SER A 464 4.07 -6.98 22.54
N PRO A 465 4.00 -8.19 23.14
CA PRO A 465 3.90 -9.44 22.37
C PRO A 465 2.67 -9.47 21.44
N LYS A 466 1.60 -8.75 21.80
CA LYS A 466 0.36 -8.64 21.01
C LYS A 466 0.53 -7.84 19.72
N GLN A 467 1.66 -7.14 19.53
CA GLN A 467 1.88 -6.32 18.35
C GLN A 467 2.03 -7.13 17.07
N LEU A 468 2.44 -8.39 17.17
CA LEU A 468 2.66 -9.28 16.02
C LEU A 468 1.35 -9.59 15.28
N VAL A 469 0.28 -9.85 16.04
CA VAL A 469 -0.97 -10.41 15.54
C VAL A 469 -2.04 -9.35 15.28
N SER A 470 -3.05 -9.70 14.48
CA SER A 470 -4.25 -8.87 14.30
C SER A 470 -5.14 -8.91 15.54
N VAL A 471 -6.14 -8.04 15.57
CA VAL A 471 -7.11 -7.98 16.68
C VAL A 471 -7.84 -9.33 16.85
N VAL A 472 -8.25 -9.98 15.76
CA VAL A 472 -8.97 -11.27 15.82
C VAL A 472 -8.10 -12.39 16.35
N THR A 473 -6.91 -12.54 15.77
CA THR A 473 -5.98 -13.57 16.22
C THR A 473 -5.54 -13.33 17.66
N GLY A 474 -5.42 -12.07 18.07
CA GLY A 474 -5.14 -11.69 19.45
C GLY A 474 -6.26 -11.99 20.45
N LEU A 475 -7.49 -12.28 20.00
CA LEU A 475 -8.61 -12.72 20.87
C LEU A 475 -8.55 -14.23 21.19
N ILE A 476 -7.65 -15.00 20.55
CA ILE A 476 -7.49 -16.43 20.83
C ILE A 476 -6.65 -16.57 22.11
N PRO A 477 -7.19 -17.12 23.22
CA PRO A 477 -6.41 -17.41 24.40
C PRO A 477 -5.45 -18.57 24.13
N PHE A 478 -4.27 -18.57 24.78
CA PHE A 478 -3.25 -19.62 24.64
C PHE A 478 -2.76 -19.82 23.20
N LEU A 479 -2.75 -18.75 22.40
CA LEU A 479 -2.29 -18.77 21.00
C LEU A 479 -0.88 -19.37 20.84
N GLU A 480 -0.01 -19.16 21.83
CA GLU A 480 1.34 -19.71 21.89
C GLU A 480 1.42 -21.25 21.96
N HIS A 481 0.31 -21.90 22.29
CA HIS A 481 0.19 -23.36 22.37
C HIS A 481 -0.52 -23.98 21.16
N ASP A 482 -1.03 -23.14 20.24
CA ASP A 482 -1.72 -23.59 19.03
C ASP A 482 -0.79 -23.60 17.81
N ASP A 483 -0.97 -24.59 16.93
CA ASP A 483 -0.34 -24.57 15.61
C ASP A 483 -0.89 -23.41 14.77
N ALA A 484 -0.01 -22.80 13.96
CA ALA A 484 -0.37 -21.63 13.14
C ALA A 484 -1.55 -21.90 12.19
N ASN A 485 -1.69 -23.12 11.66
CA ASN A 485 -2.83 -23.44 10.78
C ASN A 485 -4.15 -23.52 11.57
N ARG A 486 -4.12 -24.02 12.81
CA ARG A 486 -5.29 -24.05 13.69
C ARG A 486 -5.66 -22.64 14.15
N ALA A 487 -4.69 -21.79 14.43
CA ALA A 487 -4.91 -20.38 14.74
C ALA A 487 -5.52 -19.60 13.56
N LEU A 488 -5.08 -19.89 12.33
CA LEU A 488 -5.65 -19.38 11.08
C LEU A 488 -7.13 -19.77 10.96
N MET A 489 -7.43 -21.07 11.12
CA MET A 489 -8.81 -21.58 11.09
C MET A 489 -9.66 -20.94 12.18
N GLY A 490 -9.15 -20.86 13.41
CA GLY A 490 -9.84 -20.23 14.54
C GLY A 490 -10.18 -18.76 14.29
N SER A 491 -9.21 -18.00 13.75
CA SER A 491 -9.43 -16.60 13.37
C SER A 491 -10.50 -16.48 12.27
N ASN A 492 -10.51 -17.40 11.29
CA ASN A 492 -11.51 -17.42 10.22
C ASN A 492 -12.91 -17.84 10.72
N MET A 493 -12.99 -18.77 11.67
CA MET A 493 -14.24 -19.27 12.26
C MET A 493 -14.88 -18.24 13.19
N GLN A 494 -14.09 -17.48 13.97
CA GLN A 494 -14.62 -16.36 14.77
C GLN A 494 -15.37 -15.33 13.92
N ARG A 495 -14.94 -15.14 12.66
CA ARG A 495 -15.62 -14.25 11.72
C ARG A 495 -16.97 -14.77 11.21
N GLN A 496 -17.27 -16.05 11.41
CA GLN A 496 -18.52 -16.67 10.99
C GLN A 496 -19.52 -16.80 12.14
N ALA A 497 -19.10 -16.46 13.36
CA ALA A 497 -19.97 -16.51 14.53
C ALA A 497 -21.15 -15.53 14.37
N VAL A 498 -22.37 -16.05 14.50
CA VAL A 498 -23.60 -15.26 14.41
C VAL A 498 -24.02 -14.81 15.82
N PRO A 499 -24.45 -13.55 16.01
CA PRO A 499 -24.97 -13.07 17.28
C PRO A 499 -26.15 -13.93 17.78
N LEU A 500 -26.04 -14.37 19.03
CA LEU A 500 -27.09 -15.14 19.71
C LEU A 500 -28.11 -14.20 20.35
N LEU A 501 -29.28 -14.74 20.68
CA LEU A 501 -30.31 -14.02 21.45
C LEU A 501 -29.77 -13.56 22.82
N LYS A 502 -28.96 -14.41 23.45
CA LYS A 502 -28.26 -14.14 24.71
C LYS A 502 -26.81 -14.62 24.60
N THR A 503 -25.89 -13.68 24.52
CA THR A 503 -24.45 -13.94 24.53
C THR A 503 -23.88 -13.80 25.93
N GLU A 504 -22.77 -14.46 26.19
CA GLU A 504 -22.04 -14.38 27.46
C GLU A 504 -20.58 -14.04 27.19
N ALA A 505 -20.00 -13.15 28.00
CA ALA A 505 -18.58 -12.85 27.94
C ALA A 505 -17.75 -14.14 28.14
N ALA A 506 -16.65 -14.25 27.41
CA ALA A 506 -15.80 -15.43 27.48
C ALA A 506 -15.17 -15.55 28.88
N ILE A 507 -15.28 -16.72 29.51
CA ILE A 507 -14.66 -16.96 30.83
C ILE A 507 -13.13 -16.88 30.73
N VAL A 508 -12.57 -17.32 29.59
CA VAL A 508 -11.14 -17.25 29.30
C VAL A 508 -10.95 -16.27 28.14
N GLY A 509 -10.56 -15.05 28.47
CA GLY A 509 -10.30 -13.98 27.52
C GLY A 509 -8.83 -13.54 27.51
N THR A 510 -8.53 -12.57 26.64
CA THR A 510 -7.18 -12.04 26.41
C THR A 510 -7.01 -10.59 26.91
N GLY A 511 -8.11 -9.93 27.26
CA GLY A 511 -8.19 -8.51 27.61
C GLY A 511 -8.34 -7.58 26.40
N LEU A 512 -8.43 -8.11 25.17
CA LEU A 512 -8.68 -7.32 23.97
C LEU A 512 -10.19 -7.14 23.68
N GLU A 513 -11.04 -7.91 24.34
CA GLU A 513 -12.48 -8.03 24.09
C GLU A 513 -13.20 -6.69 24.25
N GLY A 514 -12.98 -5.98 25.36
CA GLY A 514 -13.58 -4.66 25.61
C GLY A 514 -13.12 -3.61 24.59
N ARG A 515 -11.84 -3.65 24.19
CA ARG A 515 -11.31 -2.73 23.17
C ARG A 515 -11.91 -3.02 21.79
N ALA A 516 -12.01 -4.30 21.42
CA ALA A 516 -12.60 -4.73 20.16
C ALA A 516 -14.08 -4.35 20.08
N ALA A 517 -14.85 -4.55 21.16
CA ALA A 517 -16.24 -4.14 21.24
C ALA A 517 -16.41 -2.62 21.07
N LYS A 518 -15.61 -1.83 21.77
CA LYS A 518 -15.64 -0.36 21.68
C LYS A 518 -15.24 0.16 20.29
N ASP A 519 -14.14 -0.32 19.74
CA ASP A 519 -13.61 0.14 18.44
C ASP A 519 -14.47 -0.34 17.25
N SER A 520 -15.24 -1.42 17.41
CA SER A 520 -16.19 -1.87 16.38
C SER A 520 -17.37 -0.90 16.20
N GLY A 521 -17.73 -0.14 17.26
CA GLY A 521 -18.92 0.69 17.32
C GLY A 521 -20.22 -0.10 17.57
N ALA A 522 -20.12 -1.35 18.02
CA ALA A 522 -21.28 -2.17 18.40
C ALA A 522 -21.92 -1.68 19.70
N ILE A 523 -21.10 -1.30 20.68
CA ILE A 523 -21.55 -0.76 21.97
C ILE A 523 -21.67 0.77 21.93
N ILE A 524 -22.51 1.33 22.79
CA ILE A 524 -22.61 2.77 22.98
C ILE A 524 -21.79 3.17 24.19
N VAL A 525 -20.93 4.17 24.02
CA VAL A 525 -20.07 4.72 25.07
C VAL A 525 -20.42 6.17 25.38
N ALA A 526 -20.27 6.55 26.64
CA ALA A 526 -20.44 7.93 27.10
C ALA A 526 -19.38 8.85 26.48
N GLN A 527 -19.80 9.95 25.87
CA GLN A 527 -18.91 10.94 25.27
C GLN A 527 -18.37 11.95 26.28
N GLU A 528 -19.02 12.11 27.44
CA GLU A 528 -18.64 13.06 28.48
C GLU A 528 -19.05 12.54 29.86
N ASP A 529 -18.44 13.10 30.91
CA ASP A 529 -18.82 12.82 32.29
C ASP A 529 -20.21 13.37 32.61
N GLY A 530 -21.03 12.57 33.27
CA GLY A 530 -22.40 12.96 33.57
C GLY A 530 -23.14 12.01 34.48
N VAL A 531 -24.44 12.26 34.62
CA VAL A 531 -25.38 11.41 35.35
C VAL A 531 -26.50 11.00 34.42
N VAL A 532 -26.83 9.71 34.42
CA VAL A 532 -27.91 9.16 33.61
C VAL A 532 -29.25 9.66 34.16
N GLU A 533 -29.97 10.48 33.40
CA GLU A 533 -31.24 11.07 33.81
C GLU A 533 -32.43 10.24 33.32
N TYR A 534 -32.30 9.59 32.16
CA TYR A 534 -33.35 8.78 31.56
C TYR A 534 -32.76 7.58 30.83
N VAL A 535 -33.39 6.42 31.00
CA VAL A 535 -33.07 5.18 30.28
C VAL A 535 -34.36 4.53 29.83
N ASP A 536 -34.42 4.20 28.55
CA ASP A 536 -35.41 3.30 27.97
C ASP A 536 -34.70 2.37 26.96
N SER A 537 -35.42 1.37 26.50
CA SER A 537 -35.04 0.44 25.46
C SER A 537 -34.61 1.11 24.14
N TYR A 538 -35.06 2.34 23.84
CA TYR A 538 -34.75 3.07 22.61
C TYR A 538 -33.78 4.25 22.78
N GLU A 539 -33.73 4.88 23.95
CA GLU A 539 -32.85 6.03 24.17
C GLU A 539 -32.28 6.08 25.59
N ILE A 540 -31.08 6.65 25.70
CA ILE A 540 -30.40 6.96 26.97
C ILE A 540 -30.10 8.45 26.97
N VAL A 541 -30.40 9.15 28.07
CA VAL A 541 -30.14 10.58 28.24
C VAL A 541 -29.19 10.78 29.41
N VAL A 542 -28.05 11.41 29.14
CA VAL A 542 -27.02 11.73 30.14
C VAL A 542 -26.97 13.24 30.32
N ALA A 543 -27.15 13.71 31.56
CA ALA A 543 -26.98 15.10 31.93
C ALA A 543 -25.50 15.38 32.22
N LYS A 544 -24.93 16.39 31.56
CA LYS A 544 -23.51 16.71 31.69
C LYS A 544 -23.16 17.21 33.08
N LYS A 545 -22.04 16.75 33.64
CA LYS A 545 -21.58 17.15 34.98
C LYS A 545 -21.33 18.67 35.09
N ASN A 546 -20.75 19.27 34.05
CA ASN A 546 -20.39 20.70 34.04
C ASN A 546 -21.60 21.62 33.80
N ASN A 547 -22.64 21.12 33.12
CA ASN A 547 -23.85 21.88 32.88
C ASN A 547 -25.06 20.93 32.74
N PRO A 548 -25.81 20.70 33.83
CA PRO A 548 -26.96 19.79 33.83
C PRO A 548 -28.09 20.17 32.86
N THR A 549 -28.11 21.40 32.33
CA THR A 549 -29.09 21.79 31.29
C THR A 549 -28.75 21.23 29.90
N LEU A 550 -27.48 20.90 29.65
CA LEU A 550 -27.04 20.24 28.43
C LEU A 550 -27.14 18.73 28.62
N LYS A 551 -27.94 18.09 27.77
CA LYS A 551 -28.21 16.66 27.81
C LYS A 551 -27.74 16.00 26.53
N ASP A 552 -26.93 14.97 26.66
CA ASP A 552 -26.54 14.11 25.54
C ASP A 552 -27.58 12.99 25.40
N ARG A 553 -28.12 12.85 24.19
CA ARG A 553 -29.11 11.82 23.85
C ARG A 553 -28.47 10.77 22.97
N TYR A 554 -28.54 9.52 23.41
CA TYR A 554 -28.02 8.36 22.70
C TYR A 554 -29.20 7.51 22.22
N GLN A 555 -29.40 7.45 20.90
CA GLN A 555 -30.42 6.57 20.30
C GLN A 555 -29.87 5.17 20.07
N LEU A 556 -30.59 4.18 20.57
CA LEU A 556 -30.23 2.76 20.45
C LEU A 556 -30.82 2.16 19.17
N LYS A 557 -30.03 1.33 18.51
CA LYS A 557 -30.47 0.55 17.34
C LYS A 557 -31.29 -0.65 17.79
N LYS A 558 -32.51 -0.81 17.28
CA LYS A 558 -33.42 -1.91 17.65
C LYS A 558 -33.79 -2.73 16.42
N PHE A 559 -33.58 -4.04 16.51
CA PHE A 559 -34.00 -5.05 15.52
C PHE A 559 -33.75 -4.65 14.06
N LEU A 560 -32.57 -4.09 13.77
CA LEU A 560 -32.19 -3.71 12.41
C LEU A 560 -31.58 -4.91 11.68
N ARG A 561 -31.89 -5.03 10.38
CA ARG A 561 -31.29 -6.03 9.50
C ARG A 561 -29.83 -5.68 9.19
N SER A 562 -28.92 -6.65 9.35
CA SER A 562 -27.55 -6.55 8.85
C SER A 562 -27.46 -6.98 7.37
N ASN A 563 -26.32 -6.68 6.72
CA ASN A 563 -26.08 -7.16 5.35
C ASN A 563 -26.09 -8.69 5.22
N SER A 564 -25.75 -9.41 6.30
CA SER A 564 -25.76 -10.89 6.35
C SER A 564 -27.14 -11.45 6.76
N GLY A 565 -28.15 -10.60 6.94
CA GLY A 565 -29.49 -11.01 7.41
C GLY A 565 -29.57 -11.29 8.91
N THR A 566 -28.53 -10.98 9.68
CA THR A 566 -28.53 -11.09 11.15
C THR A 566 -29.20 -9.88 11.80
N CYS A 567 -29.56 -10.00 13.07
CA CYS A 567 -30.19 -8.92 13.85
C CYS A 567 -29.17 -8.04 14.57
N ILE A 568 -29.26 -6.73 14.36
CA ILE A 568 -28.55 -5.70 15.13
C ILE A 568 -29.51 -5.11 16.15
N ASN A 569 -29.27 -5.41 17.42
CA ASN A 569 -30.05 -4.90 18.54
C ASN A 569 -29.12 -4.42 19.65
N GLN A 570 -29.43 -3.26 20.23
CA GLN A 570 -28.72 -2.69 21.36
C GLN A 570 -29.60 -2.68 22.61
N THR A 571 -28.99 -2.91 23.76
CA THR A 571 -29.65 -3.00 25.07
C THR A 571 -28.94 -2.14 26.10
N PRO A 572 -29.67 -1.25 26.80
CA PRO A 572 -29.07 -0.41 27.82
C PRO A 572 -28.53 -1.26 28.99
N LEU A 573 -27.36 -0.86 29.51
CA LEU A 573 -26.74 -1.46 30.70
C LEU A 573 -26.87 -0.58 31.95
N CYS A 574 -26.92 0.74 31.75
CA CYS A 574 -27.02 1.72 32.82
C CYS A 574 -28.45 1.86 33.35
N SER A 575 -28.56 2.34 34.58
CA SER A 575 -29.80 2.69 35.27
C SER A 575 -29.90 4.20 35.49
N VAL A 576 -31.12 4.69 35.69
CA VAL A 576 -31.35 6.11 36.03
C VAL A 576 -30.68 6.42 37.37
N GLY A 577 -29.88 7.49 37.40
CA GLY A 577 -29.10 7.93 38.55
C GLY A 577 -27.63 7.48 38.54
N ASP A 578 -27.23 6.62 37.60
CA ASP A 578 -25.83 6.18 37.50
C ASP A 578 -24.92 7.35 37.10
N VAL A 579 -23.76 7.45 37.77
CA VAL A 579 -22.71 8.41 37.42
C VAL A 579 -21.79 7.74 36.39
N VAL A 580 -21.66 8.36 35.22
CA VAL A 580 -20.86 7.85 34.10
C VAL A 580 -19.70 8.79 33.82
N THR A 581 -18.56 8.20 33.46
CA THR A 581 -17.36 8.92 33.02
C THR A 581 -17.17 8.79 31.52
N HIS A 582 -16.43 9.71 30.93
CA HIS A 582 -16.07 9.67 29.52
C HIS A 582 -15.48 8.29 29.16
N GLY A 583 -16.17 7.59 28.26
CA GLY A 583 -15.74 6.31 27.72
C GLY A 583 -16.35 5.08 28.40
N ASP A 584 -17.17 5.25 29.43
CA ASP A 584 -17.95 4.16 30.04
C ASP A 584 -19.01 3.61 29.08
N VAL A 585 -19.36 2.34 29.24
CA VAL A 585 -20.31 1.65 28.37
C VAL A 585 -21.74 1.90 28.86
N LEU A 586 -22.57 2.47 27.99
CA LEU A 586 -23.97 2.78 28.27
C LEU A 586 -24.92 1.69 27.80
N ALA A 587 -24.62 1.05 26.67
CA ALA A 587 -25.43 -0.02 26.09
C ALA A 587 -24.57 -1.04 25.34
N ASP A 588 -24.95 -2.31 25.48
CA ASP A 588 -24.42 -3.40 24.68
C ASP A 588 -25.07 -3.43 23.29
N GLY A 589 -24.36 -4.03 22.34
CA GLY A 589 -24.83 -4.32 20.99
C GLY A 589 -24.91 -5.81 20.68
N PRO A 590 -24.95 -6.18 19.39
CA PRO A 590 -24.95 -7.58 18.99
C PRO A 590 -23.61 -8.24 19.35
N ALA A 591 -23.66 -9.45 19.92
CA ALA A 591 -22.49 -10.23 20.31
C ALA A 591 -21.55 -9.49 21.28
N THR A 592 -22.12 -8.82 22.28
CA THR A 592 -21.41 -8.17 23.39
C THR A 592 -22.12 -8.45 24.71
N ASP A 593 -21.38 -8.50 25.80
CA ASP A 593 -21.89 -8.67 27.16
C ASP A 593 -21.09 -7.78 28.12
N LYS A 594 -21.78 -6.85 28.79
CA LYS A 594 -21.22 -5.88 29.75
C LYS A 594 -20.05 -5.07 29.19
N GLY A 595 -20.14 -4.68 27.92
CA GLY A 595 -19.10 -3.90 27.24
C GLY A 595 -17.94 -4.72 26.70
N GLU A 596 -17.92 -6.04 26.92
CA GLU A 596 -16.94 -6.94 26.31
C GLU A 596 -17.52 -7.65 25.09
N LEU A 597 -16.63 -8.08 24.20
CA LEU A 597 -17.02 -8.90 23.06
C LEU A 597 -17.44 -10.29 23.53
N ALA A 598 -18.62 -10.73 23.09
CA ALA A 598 -19.22 -12.01 23.44
C ALA A 598 -19.76 -12.69 22.16
N LEU A 599 -18.88 -13.39 21.43
CA LEU A 599 -19.25 -14.04 20.16
C LEU A 599 -20.17 -15.25 20.31
N GLY A 600 -20.32 -15.77 21.52
CA GLY A 600 -21.07 -17.01 21.77
C GLY A 600 -21.47 -17.16 23.23
N LYS A 601 -21.43 -18.41 23.70
CA LYS A 601 -21.83 -18.78 25.06
C LYS A 601 -20.88 -19.82 25.65
N ASN A 602 -20.62 -19.72 26.95
CA ASN A 602 -19.78 -20.69 27.65
C ASN A 602 -20.59 -21.96 27.95
N VAL A 603 -20.01 -23.13 27.71
CA VAL A 603 -20.68 -24.43 27.95
C VAL A 603 -19.74 -25.41 28.63
N LEU A 604 -20.30 -26.35 29.39
CA LEU A 604 -19.55 -27.45 29.97
C LEU A 604 -19.24 -28.48 28.88
N VAL A 605 -17.96 -28.72 28.63
CA VAL A 605 -17.47 -29.67 27.62
C VAL A 605 -16.74 -30.82 28.32
N ALA A 606 -16.98 -32.05 27.86
CA ALA A 606 -16.25 -33.23 28.30
C ALA A 606 -15.55 -33.89 27.09
N PHE A 607 -14.25 -34.13 27.22
CA PHE A 607 -13.46 -34.82 26.20
C PHE A 607 -13.49 -36.33 26.48
N MET A 608 -14.40 -37.05 25.83
CA MET A 608 -14.47 -38.51 25.89
C MET A 608 -15.11 -39.08 24.63
N PRO A 609 -14.76 -40.30 24.20
CA PRO A 609 -15.55 -41.01 23.20
C PRO A 609 -16.93 -41.35 23.77
N TRP A 610 -17.99 -41.04 23.04
CA TRP A 610 -19.36 -41.28 23.48
C TRP A 610 -20.13 -42.09 22.44
N TYR A 611 -20.13 -43.42 22.60
CA TYR A 611 -20.81 -44.38 21.72
C TYR A 611 -20.50 -44.22 20.22
N GLY A 612 -19.38 -43.58 19.87
CA GLY A 612 -18.99 -43.29 18.48
C GLY A 612 -19.77 -42.14 17.83
N TYR A 613 -20.65 -41.43 18.56
CA TYR A 613 -21.40 -40.29 18.00
C TYR A 613 -20.54 -39.04 17.80
N ASN A 614 -19.42 -38.93 18.50
CA ASN A 614 -18.41 -37.90 18.30
C ASN A 614 -17.24 -38.41 17.45
N PHE A 615 -17.53 -39.23 16.44
CA PHE A 615 -16.54 -39.66 15.46
C PHE A 615 -16.11 -38.46 14.58
N GLU A 616 -14.82 -38.39 14.23
CA GLU A 616 -14.19 -37.24 13.56
C GLU A 616 -14.42 -35.92 14.33
N ASP A 617 -15.01 -34.92 13.69
CA ASP A 617 -15.24 -33.58 14.26
C ASP A 617 -16.71 -33.39 14.72
N ALA A 618 -17.47 -34.48 14.87
CA ALA A 618 -18.87 -34.41 15.29
C ALA A 618 -19.01 -34.01 16.77
N ILE A 619 -19.95 -33.11 17.05
CA ILE A 619 -20.22 -32.60 18.40
C ILE A 619 -21.57 -33.14 18.88
N ILE A 620 -21.59 -33.66 20.10
CA ILE A 620 -22.82 -34.10 20.78
C ILE A 620 -23.28 -32.99 21.71
N ILE A 621 -24.53 -32.58 21.55
CA ILE A 621 -25.12 -31.48 22.32
C ILE A 621 -26.17 -32.05 23.27
N SER A 622 -26.19 -31.56 24.51
CA SER A 622 -27.23 -31.95 25.47
C SER A 622 -28.57 -31.28 25.12
N GLU A 623 -29.68 -32.01 25.33
CA GLU A 623 -31.03 -31.46 25.16
C GLU A 623 -31.28 -30.23 26.08
N ARG A 624 -30.56 -30.14 27.20
CA ARG A 624 -30.62 -29.00 28.11
C ARG A 624 -30.24 -27.69 27.41
N LEU A 625 -29.23 -27.70 26.52
CA LEU A 625 -28.82 -26.48 25.80
C LEU A 625 -29.92 -26.00 24.84
N ILE A 626 -30.67 -26.92 24.25
CA ILE A 626 -31.82 -26.61 23.38
C ILE A 626 -32.93 -25.96 24.22
N LYS A 627 -33.28 -26.55 25.37
CA LYS A 627 -34.31 -26.01 26.27
C LYS A 627 -33.99 -24.64 26.86
N GLN A 628 -32.71 -24.24 26.84
CA GLN A 628 -32.24 -22.97 27.37
C GLN A 628 -32.04 -21.90 26.27
N ASP A 629 -32.42 -22.20 25.02
CA ASP A 629 -32.20 -21.33 23.86
C ASP A 629 -30.74 -20.86 23.76
N ALA A 630 -29.80 -21.75 24.12
CA ALA A 630 -28.40 -21.37 24.31
C ALA A 630 -27.73 -20.86 23.02
N TYR A 631 -28.14 -21.39 21.85
CA TYR A 631 -27.61 -21.03 20.53
C TYR A 631 -28.68 -20.50 19.58
N THR A 632 -29.81 -20.03 20.10
CA THR A 632 -30.89 -19.43 19.29
C THR A 632 -30.44 -18.05 18.79
N SER A 633 -30.59 -17.79 17.49
CA SER A 633 -30.22 -16.52 16.83
C SER A 633 -31.40 -15.93 16.04
N ILE A 634 -31.45 -14.62 15.89
CA ILE A 634 -32.51 -13.93 15.12
C ILE A 634 -32.00 -13.57 13.73
N TYR A 635 -32.77 -13.94 12.72
CA TYR A 635 -32.57 -13.54 11.32
C TYR A 635 -33.69 -12.61 10.87
N ILE A 636 -33.34 -11.63 10.03
CA ILE A 636 -34.26 -10.68 9.43
C ILE A 636 -34.08 -10.73 7.92
N GLU A 637 -35.12 -11.21 7.24
CA GLU A 637 -35.21 -11.25 5.78
C GLU A 637 -36.09 -10.12 5.28
N GLU A 638 -35.76 -9.61 4.10
CA GLU A 638 -36.47 -8.50 3.46
C GLU A 638 -37.00 -8.99 2.11
N PHE A 639 -38.32 -8.93 1.95
CA PHE A 639 -39.01 -9.31 0.73
C PHE A 639 -39.55 -8.05 0.06
N GLU A 640 -39.07 -7.73 -1.13
CA GLU A 640 -39.52 -6.59 -1.92
C GLU A 640 -40.51 -7.04 -3.00
N LEU A 641 -41.68 -6.39 -3.05
CA LEU A 641 -42.68 -6.57 -4.10
C LEU A 641 -42.90 -5.24 -4.83
N THR A 642 -42.88 -5.27 -6.17
CA THR A 642 -43.09 -4.07 -6.99
C THR A 642 -44.24 -4.29 -7.96
N ALA A 643 -45.30 -3.49 -7.84
CA ALA A 643 -46.35 -3.40 -8.86
C ALA A 643 -45.89 -2.48 -10.01
N ARG A 644 -46.08 -2.92 -11.26
CA ARG A 644 -45.61 -2.19 -12.44
C ARG A 644 -46.75 -1.84 -13.40
N ASP A 645 -46.54 -0.76 -14.13
CA ASP A 645 -47.40 -0.41 -15.27
C ASP A 645 -47.02 -1.30 -16.47
N THR A 646 -47.90 -2.23 -16.81
CA THR A 646 -47.73 -3.08 -17.99
C THR A 646 -48.48 -2.48 -19.19
N LYS A 647 -48.25 -3.03 -20.39
CA LYS A 647 -49.00 -2.64 -21.59
C LYS A 647 -50.49 -2.97 -21.51
N LEU A 648 -50.87 -3.95 -20.68
CA LEU A 648 -52.25 -4.43 -20.53
C LEU A 648 -53.02 -3.64 -19.45
N GLY A 649 -52.32 -2.93 -18.59
CA GLY A 649 -52.89 -2.25 -17.44
C GLY A 649 -51.90 -2.12 -16.31
N LYS A 650 -52.29 -1.40 -15.28
CA LYS A 650 -51.51 -1.26 -14.04
C LYS A 650 -51.73 -2.49 -13.18
N GLU A 651 -50.65 -3.05 -12.66
CA GLU A 651 -50.76 -4.04 -11.58
C GLU A 651 -51.20 -3.33 -10.30
N GLU A 652 -52.08 -3.97 -9.54
CA GLU A 652 -52.61 -3.44 -8.28
C GLU A 652 -52.21 -4.35 -7.12
N ILE A 653 -51.84 -3.75 -5.99
CA ILE A 653 -51.68 -4.46 -4.72
C ILE A 653 -53.04 -4.37 -4.03
N THR A 654 -53.72 -5.51 -3.92
CA THR A 654 -55.06 -5.61 -3.34
C THR A 654 -55.25 -6.96 -2.66
N ARG A 655 -56.17 -7.00 -1.70
CA ARG A 655 -56.63 -8.24 -1.04
C ARG A 655 -57.47 -9.11 -1.98
N ASP A 656 -58.05 -8.56 -3.03
CA ASP A 656 -58.94 -9.26 -3.97
C ASP A 656 -58.17 -10.16 -4.95
N ILE A 657 -57.62 -11.26 -4.43
CA ILE A 657 -56.80 -12.19 -5.20
C ILE A 657 -57.66 -13.36 -5.73
N PRO A 658 -57.72 -13.59 -7.06
CA PRO A 658 -58.55 -14.64 -7.63
C PRO A 658 -58.03 -16.04 -7.27
N ASN A 659 -58.96 -16.98 -7.05
CA ASN A 659 -58.68 -18.40 -6.73
C ASN A 659 -57.93 -18.66 -5.42
N VAL A 660 -57.95 -17.72 -4.48
CA VAL A 660 -57.38 -17.87 -3.13
C VAL A 660 -58.51 -17.99 -2.10
N SER A 661 -58.36 -18.86 -1.10
CA SER A 661 -59.34 -18.99 -0.01
C SER A 661 -59.19 -17.85 1.01
N GLU A 662 -60.28 -17.49 1.68
CA GLU A 662 -60.28 -16.47 2.75
C GLU A 662 -59.29 -16.79 3.89
N GLU A 663 -59.01 -18.07 4.15
CA GLU A 663 -58.03 -18.48 5.18
C GLU A 663 -56.62 -18.00 4.86
N VAL A 664 -56.22 -17.99 3.59
CA VAL A 664 -54.89 -17.53 3.17
C VAL A 664 -54.81 -15.99 3.22
N LEU A 665 -55.93 -15.31 2.98
CA LEU A 665 -56.03 -13.85 3.07
C LEU A 665 -56.18 -13.35 4.51
N ALA A 666 -56.28 -14.23 5.51
CA ALA A 666 -56.58 -13.85 6.89
C ALA A 666 -55.54 -12.90 7.51
N ASN A 667 -54.30 -12.91 7.00
CA ASN A 667 -53.21 -12.05 7.48
C ASN A 667 -53.10 -10.71 6.74
N LEU A 668 -53.79 -10.53 5.60
CA LEU A 668 -53.74 -9.30 4.80
C LEU A 668 -54.74 -8.25 5.31
N GLY A 669 -54.33 -6.98 5.28
CA GLY A 669 -55.23 -5.83 5.46
C GLY A 669 -56.16 -5.62 4.28
N GLU A 670 -57.03 -4.61 4.37
CA GLU A 670 -57.92 -4.20 3.27
C GLU A 670 -57.13 -3.69 2.05
N ASP A 671 -55.93 -3.18 2.27
CA ASP A 671 -54.98 -2.70 1.27
C ASP A 671 -54.15 -3.83 0.63
N GLY A 672 -54.37 -5.09 1.03
CA GLY A 672 -53.58 -6.23 0.54
C GLY A 672 -52.16 -6.30 1.14
N VAL A 673 -51.89 -5.58 2.23
CA VAL A 673 -50.59 -5.61 2.93
C VAL A 673 -50.70 -6.42 4.22
N VAL A 674 -49.71 -7.27 4.50
CA VAL A 674 -49.68 -8.06 5.73
C VAL A 674 -49.63 -7.17 6.98
N ARG A 675 -50.41 -7.52 8.00
CA ARG A 675 -50.42 -6.82 9.30
C ARG A 675 -49.11 -7.01 10.07
N ILE A 676 -48.60 -5.94 10.68
CA ILE A 676 -47.39 -6.00 11.53
C ILE A 676 -47.65 -6.94 12.71
N GLY A 677 -46.75 -7.91 12.91
CA GLY A 677 -46.84 -8.91 13.98
C GLY A 677 -47.61 -10.19 13.60
N ALA A 678 -48.04 -10.35 12.35
CA ALA A 678 -48.56 -11.64 11.88
C ALA A 678 -47.47 -12.71 11.86
N GLU A 679 -47.81 -13.90 12.36
CA GLU A 679 -47.00 -15.09 12.16
C GLU A 679 -47.33 -15.70 10.80
N VAL A 680 -46.30 -15.87 9.97
CA VAL A 680 -46.42 -16.38 8.60
C VAL A 680 -45.61 -17.66 8.43
N LYS A 681 -46.09 -18.55 7.56
CA LYS A 681 -45.46 -19.82 7.20
C LYS A 681 -45.06 -19.82 5.72
N PRO A 682 -44.18 -20.75 5.31
CA PRO A 682 -43.85 -20.92 3.90
C PRO A 682 -45.12 -21.17 3.07
N GLY A 683 -45.39 -20.28 2.11
CA GLY A 683 -46.55 -20.36 1.21
C GLY A 683 -47.72 -19.45 1.59
N ASP A 684 -47.66 -18.74 2.72
CA ASP A 684 -48.62 -17.68 3.04
C ASP A 684 -48.44 -16.49 2.10
N ILE A 685 -49.54 -15.78 1.80
CA ILE A 685 -49.60 -14.63 0.88
C ILE A 685 -49.54 -13.32 1.68
#